data_AF-A0A0G0QWR6-F1
#
_entry.id   AF-A0A0G0QWR6-F1
#
_cell.length_a   1.000
_cell.length_b   1.000
_cell.length_c   1.000
_cell.angle_alpha   90.00
_cell.angle_beta   90.00
_cell.angle_gamma   90.00
#
_symmetry.space_group_name_H-M   'P 1'
#
loop_
_entity.id
_entity.type
_entity.pdbx_description
1 polymer ?
#
loop_
_entity_poly.entity_id
_entity_poly.type
_entity_poly.pdbx_seq_one_letter_code
_entity_poly.pdbx_strand_id
1 'polypeptide(L)'
;MDLTSDISELPKVGPIFANKFQKLGINTLEDLLYHVPSRYLDYSNITTISHLRSGEIATIHAKIVSLKNIYSKRGLKMQIGSVEDSTGKVAVLWFNQPFLIKTLYPGRLVSLSGKVGFFNRRLSLTSPDYELMVEEGTETMHTGRFVPIYPETSGFSSKLIRRKMYDAYSMTKIEEYLPENILKKNKLIGFKNALEFVHFPKDLKEAEIGRERLAFNELLNLELRSLIRKNNWQKNKLAHKLELDNKLLDKFTKNLPFKLTESQNKVIKEILTDLKGGIPMNRLLEGDVGSGKTVVAAAGMFAAFASGFQSIIMAPTQILANQHYQTLKKIFDKFNLRISLITGASKKIEIGRSDIYIGTHSLIHSKVNFKEVALVVIDEQHRFGVEQRKHLIKKSGTPHVLTMTATPIPRTVALTSYGDMDLSILMDMPVGRQKVTTWVVPEEKRPSAYEWINKQIKSSKSQAFIVCPLIEDSETETLADVKSVTSEFARLKKTFTKLNLGLLHGRLKTEEKERVLKDFKNGNIDILVTTPVVEVGIDIPNATIMVIEAGERFGLAGLHQLRGRVGRGISKSYCLLFTNVHSGKAYTRLKAMEKTYSGFELSELDLKLRGPGEIFGTAQSGFPELKIASWNNYELIKASRQAAQEISANLTKFPWVKNRIIDNIKQ
;
A
#
# COMPACT_ATOMS: atom_id res chain seq x y z
N MET A 1 -25.72 -3.27 24.30
CA MET A 1 -25.16 -2.28 23.35
C MET A 1 -25.07 -2.95 21.99
N ASP A 2 -25.02 -2.16 20.91
CA ASP A 2 -24.86 -2.66 19.56
C ASP A 2 -23.44 -2.39 19.06
N LEU A 3 -23.03 -3.06 17.98
CA LEU A 3 -21.68 -2.90 17.40
C LEU A 3 -21.35 -1.45 17.01
N THR A 4 -22.37 -0.67 16.62
CA THR A 4 -22.22 0.74 16.23
C THR A 4 -22.28 1.72 17.39
N SER A 5 -22.49 1.27 18.64
CA SER A 5 -22.45 2.12 19.83
C SER A 5 -21.10 2.82 19.95
N ASP A 6 -21.10 4.05 20.45
CA ASP A 6 -19.87 4.83 20.66
C ASP A 6 -19.04 4.23 21.80
N ILE A 7 -17.70 4.27 21.66
CA ILE A 7 -16.78 3.73 22.66
C ILE A 7 -16.95 4.35 24.06
N SER A 8 -17.47 5.58 24.15
CA SER A 8 -17.77 6.28 25.39
C SER A 8 -18.93 5.67 26.18
N GLU A 9 -19.77 4.85 25.55
CA GLU A 9 -20.84 4.13 26.24
C GLU A 9 -20.29 3.01 27.14
N LEU A 10 -19.04 2.56 26.93
CA LEU A 10 -18.44 1.55 27.79
C LEU A 10 -18.23 2.06 29.22
N PRO A 11 -18.47 1.22 30.24
CA PRO A 11 -18.28 1.60 31.63
C PRO A 11 -16.87 2.12 31.86
N LYS A 12 -16.72 3.22 32.62
CA LYS A 12 -15.42 3.81 32.95
C LYS A 12 -14.58 4.19 31.71
N VAL A 13 -15.22 4.61 30.63
CA VAL A 13 -14.57 5.28 29.48
C VAL A 13 -15.01 6.74 29.47
N GLY A 14 -14.29 7.59 30.20
CA GLY A 14 -14.51 9.04 30.17
C GLY A 14 -13.90 9.72 28.93
N PRO A 15 -14.09 11.04 28.74
CA PRO A 15 -13.65 11.78 27.56
C PRO A 15 -12.15 11.62 27.23
N ILE A 16 -11.31 11.55 28.27
CA ILE A 16 -9.86 11.37 28.13
C ILE A 16 -9.53 9.99 27.53
N PHE A 17 -10.24 8.94 27.95
CA PHE A 17 -10.04 7.59 27.43
C PHE A 17 -10.63 7.43 26.02
N ALA A 18 -11.79 8.04 25.76
CA ALA A 18 -12.37 8.08 24.42
C ALA A 18 -11.40 8.71 23.40
N ASN A 19 -10.79 9.86 23.73
CA ASN A 19 -9.79 10.50 22.86
C ASN A 19 -8.56 9.59 22.61
N LYS A 20 -8.13 8.80 23.59
CA LYS A 20 -7.05 7.81 23.39
C LYS A 20 -7.44 6.70 22.42
N PHE A 21 -8.68 6.20 22.49
CA PHE A 21 -9.21 5.24 21.52
C PHE A 21 -9.30 5.86 20.12
N GLN A 22 -9.77 7.11 20.02
CA GLN A 22 -9.84 7.83 18.74
C GLN A 22 -8.46 7.98 18.08
N LYS A 23 -7.39 8.21 18.85
CA LYS A 23 -6.01 8.23 18.33
C LYS A 23 -5.54 6.88 17.77
N LEU A 24 -6.14 5.77 18.21
CA LEU A 24 -5.95 4.43 17.65
C LEU A 24 -6.92 4.14 16.48
N GLY A 25 -7.73 5.13 16.08
CA GLY A 25 -8.78 4.94 15.07
C GLY A 25 -9.97 4.10 15.56
N ILE A 26 -10.18 4.02 16.88
CA ILE A 26 -11.24 3.26 17.52
C ILE A 26 -12.32 4.24 17.99
N ASN A 27 -13.48 4.23 17.32
CA ASN A 27 -14.61 5.11 17.67
C ASN A 27 -15.80 4.33 18.19
N THR A 28 -16.00 3.11 17.70
CA THR A 28 -17.16 2.25 18.02
C THR A 28 -16.76 0.98 18.76
N LEU A 29 -17.75 0.26 19.29
CA LEU A 29 -17.52 -1.07 19.87
C LEU A 29 -17.05 -2.08 18.82
N GLU A 30 -17.53 -1.96 17.57
CA GLU A 30 -17.02 -2.74 16.44
C GLU A 30 -15.53 -2.46 16.22
N ASP A 31 -15.11 -1.19 16.16
CA ASP A 31 -13.70 -0.86 15.97
C ASP A 31 -12.80 -1.46 17.08
N LEU A 32 -13.29 -1.48 18.32
CA LEU A 32 -12.56 -2.09 19.43
C LEU A 32 -12.45 -3.61 19.25
N LEU A 33 -13.54 -4.29 18.91
CA LEU A 33 -13.57 -5.73 18.69
C LEU A 33 -12.79 -6.17 17.43
N TYR A 34 -12.55 -5.27 16.48
CA TYR A 34 -11.67 -5.51 15.34
C TYR A 34 -10.21 -5.09 15.59
N HIS A 35 -9.89 -4.51 16.77
CA HIS A 35 -8.52 -4.18 17.15
C HIS A 35 -7.77 -5.42 17.63
N VAL A 36 -7.31 -6.24 16.69
CA VAL A 36 -6.72 -7.56 16.97
C VAL A 36 -5.32 -7.48 17.63
N PRO A 37 -4.94 -8.48 18.44
CA PRO A 37 -3.60 -8.55 19.03
C PRO A 37 -2.50 -8.72 17.97
N SER A 38 -1.35 -8.08 18.19
CA SER A 38 -0.15 -8.23 17.36
C SER A 38 0.62 -9.51 17.68
N ARG A 39 0.59 -9.94 18.96
CA ARG A 39 1.20 -11.19 19.44
C ARG A 39 0.49 -11.68 20.69
N TYR A 40 0.81 -12.91 21.09
CA TYR A 40 0.33 -13.52 22.33
C TYR A 40 1.51 -13.90 23.21
N LEU A 41 1.36 -13.74 24.53
CA LEU A 41 2.28 -14.29 25.52
C LEU A 41 1.66 -15.58 26.07
N ASP A 42 2.41 -16.66 26.02
CA ASP A 42 1.98 -17.92 26.61
C ASP A 42 2.29 -17.91 28.11
N TYR A 43 1.26 -17.61 28.91
CA TYR A 43 1.28 -17.73 30.36
C TYR A 43 0.38 -18.88 30.84
N SER A 44 -0.01 -19.80 29.95
CA SER A 44 -0.91 -20.91 30.26
C SER A 44 -0.28 -21.96 31.19
N ASN A 45 1.05 -22.02 31.24
CA ASN A 45 1.78 -22.93 32.12
C ASN A 45 1.69 -22.48 33.59
N ILE A 46 0.64 -22.91 34.28
CA ILE A 46 0.46 -22.70 35.71
C ILE A 46 1.13 -23.84 36.48
N THR A 47 2.12 -23.51 37.30
CA THR A 47 2.90 -24.50 38.08
C THR A 47 3.04 -24.06 39.54
N THR A 48 3.40 -24.99 40.42
CA THR A 48 3.79 -24.65 41.80
C THR A 48 5.25 -24.20 41.85
N ILE A 49 5.62 -23.48 42.92
CA ILE A 49 6.96 -22.92 43.11
C ILE A 49 8.04 -24.02 43.08
N SER A 50 7.75 -25.18 43.65
CA SER A 50 8.67 -26.34 43.66
C SER A 50 9.03 -26.88 42.27
N HIS A 51 8.19 -26.64 41.26
CA HIS A 51 8.39 -27.16 39.91
C HIS A 51 9.02 -26.14 38.96
N LEU A 52 9.32 -24.93 39.41
CA LEU A 52 9.90 -23.88 38.59
C LEU A 52 11.30 -24.25 38.09
N ARG A 53 11.51 -24.13 36.77
CA ARG A 53 12.79 -24.36 36.11
C ARG A 53 13.34 -23.06 35.53
N SER A 54 14.63 -22.81 35.75
CA SER A 54 15.28 -21.63 35.17
C SER A 54 15.23 -21.64 33.65
N GLY A 55 14.90 -20.49 33.05
CA GLY A 55 14.86 -20.29 31.60
C GLY A 55 13.46 -20.39 31.00
N GLU A 56 12.49 -21.00 31.68
CA GLU A 56 11.11 -21.12 31.22
C GLU A 56 10.27 -19.89 31.57
N ILE A 57 9.10 -19.78 30.93
CA ILE A 57 8.05 -18.84 31.31
C ILE A 57 7.00 -19.66 32.08
N ALA A 58 6.70 -19.24 33.30
CA ALA A 58 5.75 -19.92 34.17
C ALA A 58 4.84 -18.91 34.86
N THR A 59 3.65 -19.38 35.21
CA THR A 59 2.69 -18.68 36.06
C THR A 59 2.60 -19.38 37.40
N ILE A 60 2.70 -18.62 38.49
CA ILE A 60 2.50 -19.11 39.85
C ILE A 60 1.37 -18.36 40.53
N HIS A 61 0.57 -19.08 41.31
CA HIS A 61 -0.37 -18.49 42.26
C HIS A 61 0.25 -18.57 43.66
N ALA A 62 0.48 -17.42 44.29
CA ALA A 62 1.22 -17.35 45.53
C ALA A 62 0.74 -16.20 46.41
N LYS A 63 1.03 -16.29 47.71
CA LYS A 63 0.79 -15.23 48.69
C LYS A 63 2.03 -14.35 48.82
N ILE A 64 1.85 -13.03 48.85
CA ILE A 64 2.95 -12.11 49.11
C ILE A 64 3.42 -12.27 50.56
N VAL A 65 4.69 -12.62 50.77
CA VAL A 65 5.30 -12.70 52.11
C VAL A 65 5.92 -11.36 52.49
N SER A 66 6.68 -10.76 51.57
CA SER A 66 7.33 -9.47 51.80
C SER A 66 7.63 -8.78 50.48
N LEU A 67 7.63 -7.44 50.48
CA LEU A 67 8.05 -6.61 49.35
C LEU A 67 8.70 -5.33 49.87
N LYS A 68 9.90 -5.00 49.42
CA LYS A 68 10.70 -3.84 49.89
C LYS A 68 11.25 -3.03 48.73
N ASN A 69 11.32 -1.71 48.90
CA ASN A 69 11.98 -0.80 47.98
C ASN A 69 13.47 -0.75 48.32
N ILE A 70 14.31 -1.05 47.34
CA ILE A 70 15.76 -0.94 47.42
C ILE A 70 16.20 0.13 46.43
N TYR A 71 16.92 1.13 46.94
CA TYR A 71 17.52 2.19 46.14
C TYR A 71 19.01 1.90 46.01
N SER A 72 19.47 1.63 44.78
CA SER A 72 20.88 1.41 44.50
C SER A 72 21.64 2.74 44.53
N LYS A 73 22.92 2.70 44.95
CA LYS A 73 23.85 3.85 44.92
C LYS A 73 24.01 4.46 43.51
N ARG A 74 23.68 3.72 42.45
CA ARG A 74 23.70 4.16 41.04
C ARG A 74 22.34 4.71 40.53
N GLY A 75 21.39 4.97 41.43
CA GLY A 75 20.08 5.56 41.07
C GLY A 75 19.01 4.57 40.58
N LEU A 76 19.33 3.27 40.45
CA LEU A 76 18.35 2.22 40.13
C LEU A 76 17.40 1.98 41.31
N LYS A 77 16.08 2.00 41.06
CA LYS A 77 15.05 1.67 42.03
C LYS A 77 14.61 0.23 41.78
N MET A 78 14.66 -0.62 42.79
CA MET A 78 14.24 -2.02 42.70
C MET A 78 13.20 -2.34 43.78
N GLN A 79 12.23 -3.17 43.46
CA GLN A 79 11.25 -3.71 44.39
C GLN A 79 11.57 -5.18 44.53
N ILE A 80 12.11 -5.61 45.67
CA ILE A 80 12.48 -7.00 45.90
C ILE A 80 11.58 -7.58 46.98
N GLY A 81 11.02 -8.74 46.71
CA GLY A 81 10.11 -9.43 47.60
C GLY A 81 10.25 -10.94 47.55
N SER A 82 9.45 -11.61 48.35
CA SER A 82 9.28 -13.06 48.32
C SER A 82 7.81 -13.40 48.36
N VAL A 83 7.45 -14.41 47.59
CA VAL A 83 6.12 -15.01 47.56
C VAL A 83 6.20 -16.48 47.94
N GLU A 84 5.13 -16.98 48.55
CA GLU A 84 5.04 -18.37 49.01
C GLU A 84 3.75 -19.03 48.51
N ASP A 85 3.84 -20.31 48.18
CA ASP A 85 2.71 -21.20 47.96
C ASP A 85 2.82 -22.41 48.91
N SER A 86 1.96 -23.41 48.76
CA SER A 86 1.99 -24.63 49.58
C SER A 86 3.28 -25.47 49.44
N THR A 87 4.10 -25.20 48.42
CA THR A 87 5.26 -26.01 48.05
C THR A 87 6.60 -25.33 48.31
N GLY A 88 6.65 -24.00 48.42
CA GLY A 88 7.91 -23.30 48.66
C GLY A 88 7.85 -21.78 48.62
N LYS A 89 9.04 -21.17 48.54
CA LYS A 89 9.24 -19.72 48.47
C LYS A 89 10.10 -19.36 47.26
N VAL A 90 9.72 -18.30 46.56
CA VAL A 90 10.51 -17.75 45.45
C VAL A 90 10.70 -16.25 45.61
N ALA A 91 11.82 -15.74 45.10
CA ALA A 91 12.08 -14.31 45.06
C ALA A 91 11.38 -13.66 43.87
N VAL A 92 10.88 -12.45 44.04
CA VAL A 92 10.28 -11.65 42.98
C VAL A 92 10.96 -10.28 42.96
N LEU A 93 11.28 -9.78 41.79
CA LEU A 93 11.84 -8.43 41.67
C LEU A 93 11.22 -7.64 40.53
N TRP A 94 11.00 -6.34 40.73
CA TRP A 94 10.64 -5.38 39.69
C TRP A 94 11.64 -4.22 39.68
N PHE A 95 11.84 -3.63 38.50
CA PHE A 95 12.67 -2.44 38.34
C PHE A 95 11.78 -1.20 38.15
N ASN A 96 12.12 -0.12 38.84
CA ASN A 96 11.52 1.22 38.71
C ASN A 96 10.00 1.27 38.91
N GLN A 97 9.43 0.41 39.76
CA GLN A 97 7.99 0.36 40.05
C GLN A 97 7.68 0.52 41.57
N PRO A 98 8.06 1.65 42.20
CA PRO A 98 7.92 1.83 43.65
C PRO A 98 6.47 1.82 44.15
N PHE A 99 5.49 2.01 43.25
CA PHE A 99 4.07 1.96 43.56
C PHE A 99 3.58 0.56 43.95
N LEU A 100 4.28 -0.50 43.53
CA LEU A 100 3.83 -1.88 43.76
C LEU A 100 3.69 -2.24 45.24
N ILE A 101 4.47 -1.64 46.13
CA ILE A 101 4.37 -1.91 47.58
C ILE A 101 3.00 -1.51 48.14
N LYS A 102 2.35 -0.50 47.56
CA LYS A 102 1.00 -0.10 47.97
C LYS A 102 -0.07 -1.08 47.48
N THR A 103 0.21 -1.82 46.41
CA THR A 103 -0.74 -2.73 45.76
C THR A 103 -0.54 -4.20 46.16
N LEU A 104 0.71 -4.63 46.32
CA LEU A 104 1.15 -5.98 46.61
C LEU A 104 1.74 -6.05 48.03
N TYR A 105 0.93 -5.70 49.03
CA TYR A 105 1.36 -5.80 50.43
C TYR A 105 1.25 -7.25 50.95
N PRO A 106 2.00 -7.61 52.01
CA PRO A 106 2.00 -8.95 52.58
C PRO A 106 0.59 -9.47 52.89
N GLY A 107 0.35 -10.74 52.60
CA GLY A 107 -0.91 -11.41 52.87
C GLY A 107 -1.86 -11.53 51.68
N ARG A 108 -1.64 -10.77 50.60
CA ARG A 108 -2.47 -10.86 49.38
C ARG A 108 -2.11 -12.06 48.52
N LEU A 109 -3.13 -12.68 47.93
CA LEU A 109 -2.99 -13.66 46.86
C LEU A 109 -2.73 -12.95 45.54
N VAL A 110 -1.74 -13.43 44.78
CA VAL A 110 -1.33 -12.87 43.51
C VAL A 110 -1.04 -13.99 42.51
N SER A 111 -1.43 -13.76 41.26
CA SER A 111 -0.94 -14.52 40.13
C SER A 111 0.22 -13.78 39.49
N LEU A 112 1.35 -14.48 39.32
CA LEU A 112 2.58 -13.93 38.76
C LEU A 112 3.01 -14.75 37.56
N SER A 113 3.06 -14.11 36.39
CA SER A 113 3.54 -14.74 35.15
C SER A 113 4.81 -14.08 34.68
N GLY A 114 5.85 -14.86 34.40
CA GLY A 114 7.08 -14.30 33.89
C GLY A 114 8.18 -15.32 33.67
N LYS A 115 9.33 -14.82 33.21
CA LYS A 115 10.51 -15.65 33.00
C LYS A 115 11.16 -16.00 34.33
N VAL A 116 11.38 -17.28 34.55
CA VAL A 116 12.11 -17.81 35.70
C VAL A 116 13.60 -17.67 35.44
N GLY A 117 14.33 -17.09 36.38
CA GLY A 117 15.78 -16.96 36.33
C GLY A 117 16.40 -17.03 37.71
N PHE A 118 17.59 -16.45 37.85
CA PHE A 118 18.29 -16.36 39.12
C PHE A 118 18.57 -14.92 39.51
N PHE A 119 18.39 -14.64 40.80
CA PHE A 119 18.83 -13.41 41.43
C PHE A 119 19.54 -13.77 42.74
N ASN A 120 20.77 -13.30 42.92
CA ASN A 120 21.62 -13.65 44.07
C ASN A 120 21.69 -15.18 44.33
N ARG A 121 21.88 -15.98 43.28
CA ARG A 121 21.93 -17.46 43.33
C ARG A 121 20.66 -18.15 43.83
N ARG A 122 19.52 -17.45 43.90
CA ARG A 122 18.20 -18.02 44.21
C ARG A 122 17.29 -17.93 43.00
N LEU A 123 16.40 -18.90 42.83
CA LEU A 123 15.35 -18.83 41.81
C LEU A 123 14.51 -17.58 42.03
N SER A 124 14.24 -16.87 40.93
CA SER A 124 13.52 -15.60 40.97
C SER A 124 12.73 -15.34 39.71
N LEU A 125 11.59 -14.67 39.85
CA LEU A 125 10.87 -14.06 38.75
C LEU A 125 11.29 -12.59 38.63
N THR A 126 11.79 -12.22 37.44
CA THR A 126 12.26 -10.86 37.17
C THR A 126 11.25 -10.11 36.32
N SER A 127 10.76 -8.99 36.86
CA SER A 127 9.68 -8.16 36.31
C SER A 127 8.46 -8.97 35.85
N PRO A 128 7.91 -9.90 36.66
CA PRO A 128 6.74 -10.66 36.24
C PRO A 128 5.52 -9.76 36.08
N ASP A 129 4.66 -10.11 35.13
CA ASP A 129 3.29 -9.60 35.09
C ASP A 129 2.53 -10.10 36.31
N TYR A 130 1.66 -9.25 36.85
CA TYR A 130 0.92 -9.56 38.07
C TYR A 130 -0.56 -9.22 37.97
N GLU A 131 -1.35 -10.02 38.67
CA GLU A 131 -2.77 -9.84 38.87
C GLU A 131 -3.17 -10.25 40.29
N LEU A 132 -3.97 -9.41 40.95
CA LEU A 132 -4.46 -9.71 42.30
C LEU A 132 -5.59 -10.72 42.20
N MET A 133 -5.55 -11.74 43.06
CA MET A 133 -6.59 -12.76 43.14
C MET A 133 -7.46 -12.50 44.37
N VAL A 134 -8.77 -12.71 44.23
CA VAL A 134 -9.71 -12.61 45.35
C VAL A 134 -9.66 -13.91 46.16
N GLU A 135 -9.72 -15.05 45.47
CA GLU A 135 -9.65 -16.40 46.03
C GLU A 135 -8.76 -17.31 45.16
N GLU A 136 -8.30 -18.44 45.71
CA GLU A 136 -7.61 -19.46 44.91
C GLU A 136 -8.55 -20.01 43.83
N GLY A 137 -8.05 -20.09 42.58
CA GLY A 137 -8.86 -20.51 41.43
C GLY A 137 -9.63 -19.39 40.73
N THR A 138 -9.51 -18.13 41.16
CA THR A 138 -10.07 -16.97 40.44
C THR A 138 -9.49 -16.91 39.01
N GLU A 139 -10.33 -16.79 37.99
CA GLU A 139 -9.86 -16.55 36.62
C GLU A 139 -9.14 -15.20 36.48
N THR A 140 -7.95 -15.23 35.89
CA THR A 140 -7.05 -14.07 35.79
C THR A 140 -6.95 -13.55 34.35
N MET A 141 -7.30 -12.30 34.06
CA MET A 141 -7.34 -11.77 32.67
C MET A 141 -5.98 -11.42 32.06
N HIS A 142 -4.93 -11.36 32.87
CA HIS A 142 -3.62 -10.84 32.50
C HIS A 142 -2.49 -11.84 32.75
N THR A 143 -2.80 -12.99 33.34
CA THR A 143 -1.86 -14.05 33.73
C THR A 143 -2.55 -15.41 33.53
N GLY A 144 -1.80 -16.53 33.60
CA GLY A 144 -2.40 -17.87 33.63
C GLY A 144 -3.10 -18.33 32.34
N ARG A 145 -2.94 -17.62 31.22
CA ARG A 145 -3.58 -17.92 29.92
C ARG A 145 -2.72 -17.45 28.75
N PHE A 146 -3.20 -17.65 27.52
CA PHE A 146 -2.64 -16.94 26.37
C PHE A 146 -3.08 -15.47 26.43
N VAL A 147 -2.13 -14.59 26.75
CA VAL A 147 -2.41 -13.18 26.98
C VAL A 147 -2.18 -12.39 25.69
N PRO A 148 -3.23 -11.77 25.11
CA PRO A 148 -3.08 -10.97 23.91
C PRO A 148 -2.34 -9.66 24.20
N ILE A 149 -1.40 -9.31 23.32
CA ILE A 149 -0.69 -8.03 23.30
C ILE A 149 -1.17 -7.24 22.09
N TYR A 150 -1.70 -6.05 22.34
CA TYR A 150 -2.29 -5.19 21.33
C TYR A 150 -1.28 -4.14 20.85
N PRO A 151 -1.48 -3.55 19.67
CA PRO A 151 -0.81 -2.30 19.32
C PRO A 151 -1.11 -1.23 20.38
N GLU A 152 -0.05 -0.70 21.01
CA GLU A 152 -0.15 0.26 22.13
C GLU A 152 0.17 1.68 21.65
N THR A 153 -0.44 2.68 22.30
CA THR A 153 -0.07 4.11 22.14
C THR A 153 0.35 4.69 23.48
N SER A 154 1.02 5.85 23.46
CA SER A 154 1.52 6.50 24.67
C SER A 154 0.43 6.64 25.74
N GLY A 155 0.63 6.00 26.88
CA GLY A 155 -0.31 6.00 28.01
C GLY A 155 -1.54 5.10 27.82
N PHE A 156 -1.50 4.13 26.92
CA PHE A 156 -2.57 3.15 26.69
C PHE A 156 -2.01 1.73 26.50
N SER A 157 -2.00 0.95 27.58
CA SER A 157 -1.38 -0.38 27.61
C SER A 157 -2.34 -1.50 27.21
N SER A 158 -1.79 -2.63 26.75
CA SER A 158 -2.54 -3.85 26.46
C SER A 158 -3.36 -4.33 27.65
N LYS A 159 -2.91 -4.07 28.88
CA LYS A 159 -3.66 -4.40 30.11
C LYS A 159 -5.01 -3.68 30.17
N LEU A 160 -5.03 -2.39 29.82
CA LEU A 160 -6.27 -1.60 29.77
C LEU A 160 -7.16 -2.03 28.62
N ILE A 161 -6.57 -2.26 27.43
CA ILE A 161 -7.29 -2.73 26.25
C ILE A 161 -8.00 -4.05 26.53
N ARG A 162 -7.31 -5.04 27.12
CA ARG A 162 -7.90 -6.34 27.49
C ARG A 162 -9.14 -6.20 28.36
N ARG A 163 -9.09 -5.34 29.38
CA ARG A 163 -10.24 -5.13 30.27
C ARG A 163 -11.43 -4.54 29.53
N LYS A 164 -11.19 -3.54 28.67
CA LYS A 164 -12.24 -2.92 27.85
C LYS A 164 -12.77 -3.86 26.78
N MET A 165 -11.92 -4.72 26.22
CA MET A 165 -12.30 -5.74 25.28
C MET A 165 -13.27 -6.74 25.91
N TYR A 166 -13.01 -7.15 27.16
CA TYR A 166 -13.90 -8.04 27.91
C TYR A 166 -15.25 -7.38 28.19
N ASP A 167 -15.25 -6.13 28.65
CA ASP A 167 -16.47 -5.33 28.85
C ASP A 167 -17.27 -5.25 27.53
N ALA A 168 -16.61 -4.93 26.41
CA ALA A 168 -17.22 -4.81 25.09
C ALA A 168 -17.76 -6.14 24.55
N TYR A 169 -16.99 -7.23 24.66
CA TYR A 169 -17.43 -8.57 24.23
C TYR A 169 -18.66 -9.04 25.01
N SER A 170 -18.72 -8.74 26.31
CA SER A 170 -19.81 -9.19 27.19
C SER A 170 -21.09 -8.36 27.04
N MET A 171 -20.96 -7.05 26.79
CA MET A 171 -22.11 -6.11 26.77
C MET A 171 -22.66 -5.82 25.37
N THR A 172 -21.91 -6.18 24.33
CA THR A 172 -22.32 -5.98 22.93
C THR A 172 -23.07 -7.19 22.41
N LYS A 173 -24.20 -6.94 21.73
CA LYS A 173 -24.94 -7.99 21.02
C LYS A 173 -24.21 -8.35 19.73
N ILE A 174 -23.60 -9.53 19.70
CA ILE A 174 -22.84 -10.02 18.54
C ILE A 174 -23.65 -11.10 17.83
N GLU A 175 -24.26 -10.75 16.70
CA GLU A 175 -25.03 -11.68 15.86
C GLU A 175 -24.22 -12.12 14.64
N GLU A 176 -24.39 -13.38 14.23
CA GLU A 176 -23.87 -13.86 12.95
C GLU A 176 -24.67 -13.24 11.82
N TYR A 177 -23.96 -12.67 10.85
CA TYR A 177 -24.55 -12.00 9.70
C TYR A 177 -24.24 -12.74 8.39
N LEU A 178 -23.25 -13.63 8.38
CA LEU A 178 -22.99 -14.47 7.22
C LEU A 178 -23.99 -15.64 7.13
N PRO A 179 -24.53 -15.90 5.93
CA PRO A 179 -25.33 -17.08 5.65
C PRO A 179 -24.63 -18.41 5.97
N GLU A 180 -25.38 -19.39 6.45
CA GLU A 180 -24.83 -20.72 6.80
C GLU A 180 -24.12 -21.42 5.63
N ASN A 181 -24.60 -21.25 4.40
CA ASN A 181 -23.97 -21.85 3.22
C ASN A 181 -22.54 -21.31 3.02
N ILE A 182 -22.32 -20.01 3.23
CA ILE A 182 -21.00 -19.37 3.12
C ILE A 182 -20.09 -19.85 4.25
N LEU A 183 -20.62 -19.97 5.46
CA LEU A 183 -19.86 -20.50 6.60
C LEU A 183 -19.40 -21.94 6.35
N LYS A 184 -20.31 -22.83 5.95
CA LYS A 184 -20.03 -24.24 5.67
C LYS A 184 -19.06 -24.43 4.50
N LYS A 185 -19.27 -23.71 3.39
CA LYS A 185 -18.43 -23.81 2.18
C LYS A 185 -16.98 -23.40 2.44
N ASN A 186 -16.78 -22.36 3.25
CA ASN A 186 -15.45 -21.82 3.56
C ASN A 186 -14.87 -22.32 4.89
N LYS A 187 -15.54 -23.27 5.56
CA LYS A 187 -15.15 -23.83 6.87
C LYS A 187 -14.91 -22.75 7.95
N LEU A 188 -15.74 -21.72 7.94
CA LEU A 188 -15.63 -20.56 8.81
C LEU A 188 -16.38 -20.79 10.12
N ILE A 189 -15.78 -20.38 11.24
CA ILE A 189 -16.45 -20.36 12.54
C ILE A 189 -17.43 -19.18 12.64
N GLY A 190 -18.36 -19.24 13.60
CA GLY A 190 -19.31 -18.14 13.86
C GLY A 190 -18.61 -16.86 14.31
N PHE A 191 -19.20 -15.70 13.99
CA PHE A 191 -18.60 -14.38 14.23
C PHE A 191 -18.28 -14.13 15.71
N LYS A 192 -19.20 -14.48 16.63
CA LYS A 192 -18.97 -14.35 18.08
C LYS A 192 -17.77 -15.18 18.55
N ASN A 193 -17.69 -16.44 18.11
CA ASN A 193 -16.58 -17.34 18.47
C ASN A 193 -15.25 -16.83 17.89
N ALA A 194 -15.26 -16.19 16.71
CA ALA A 194 -14.04 -15.64 16.13
C ALA A 194 -13.46 -14.50 16.96
N LEU A 195 -14.31 -13.59 17.44
CA LEU A 195 -13.90 -12.53 18.36
C LEU A 195 -13.37 -13.13 19.66
N GLU A 196 -14.04 -14.15 20.19
CA GLU A 196 -13.59 -14.85 21.39
C GLU A 196 -12.21 -15.50 21.19
N PHE A 197 -12.02 -16.21 20.08
CA PHE A 197 -10.77 -16.92 19.78
C PHE A 197 -9.60 -15.96 19.57
N VAL A 198 -9.83 -14.77 19.01
CA VAL A 198 -8.77 -13.76 18.84
C VAL A 198 -8.43 -13.08 20.16
N HIS A 199 -9.41 -12.72 20.97
CA HIS A 199 -9.17 -11.90 22.17
C HIS A 199 -8.95 -12.73 23.44
N PHE A 200 -9.47 -13.96 23.47
CA PHE A 200 -9.41 -14.86 24.61
C PHE A 200 -9.08 -16.30 24.18
N PRO A 201 -8.01 -16.53 23.39
CA PRO A 201 -7.64 -17.87 22.92
C PRO A 201 -7.23 -18.81 24.06
N LYS A 202 -7.50 -20.11 23.90
CA LYS A 202 -6.89 -21.16 24.72
C LYS A 202 -5.51 -21.58 24.22
N ASP A 203 -5.26 -21.43 22.92
CA ASP A 203 -3.97 -21.67 22.30
C ASP A 203 -3.75 -20.81 21.05
N LEU A 204 -2.55 -20.88 20.47
CA LEU A 204 -2.24 -20.14 19.24
C LEU A 204 -3.07 -20.60 18.03
N LYS A 205 -3.56 -21.85 18.00
CA LYS A 205 -4.34 -22.36 16.86
C LYS A 205 -5.72 -21.74 16.83
N GLU A 206 -6.41 -21.66 17.98
CA GLU A 206 -7.67 -20.94 18.11
C GLU A 206 -7.51 -19.48 17.68
N ALA A 207 -6.45 -18.80 18.16
CA ALA A 207 -6.16 -17.42 17.80
C ALA A 207 -6.03 -17.22 16.27
N GLU A 208 -5.34 -18.12 15.58
CA GLU A 208 -5.21 -18.05 14.11
C GLU A 208 -6.54 -18.34 13.39
N ILE A 209 -7.34 -19.31 13.86
CA ILE A 209 -8.67 -19.59 13.28
C ILE A 209 -9.59 -18.37 13.41
N GLY A 210 -9.60 -17.74 14.58
CA GLY A 210 -10.34 -16.50 14.81
C GLY A 210 -9.85 -15.37 13.90
N ARG A 211 -8.52 -15.21 13.78
CA ARG A 211 -7.91 -14.19 12.91
C ARG A 211 -8.26 -14.41 11.45
N GLU A 212 -8.25 -15.65 10.97
CA GLU A 212 -8.62 -16.00 9.60
C GLU A 212 -10.09 -15.66 9.30
N ARG A 213 -11.00 -15.94 10.25
CA ARG A 213 -12.42 -15.58 10.13
C ARG A 213 -12.64 -14.07 10.06
N LEU A 214 -11.93 -13.29 10.87
CA LEU A 214 -12.03 -11.83 10.84
C LEU A 214 -11.34 -11.23 9.60
N ALA A 215 -10.23 -11.81 9.14
CA ALA A 215 -9.60 -11.46 7.88
C ALA A 215 -10.53 -11.72 6.68
N PHE A 216 -11.27 -12.84 6.69
CA PHE A 216 -12.31 -13.11 5.70
C PHE A 216 -13.39 -12.01 5.69
N ASN A 217 -13.85 -11.58 6.87
CA ASN A 217 -14.83 -10.49 6.97
C ASN A 217 -14.33 -9.18 6.38
N GLU A 218 -13.08 -8.81 6.68
CA GLU A 218 -12.45 -7.61 6.15
C GLU A 218 -12.38 -7.63 4.62
N LEU A 219 -11.88 -8.74 4.05
CA LEU A 219 -11.79 -8.91 2.59
C LEU A 219 -13.17 -8.97 1.93
N LEU A 220 -14.13 -9.70 2.52
CA LEU A 220 -15.50 -9.78 2.03
C LEU A 220 -16.16 -8.40 1.98
N ASN A 221 -15.98 -7.59 3.03
CA ASN A 221 -16.53 -6.23 3.08
C ASN A 221 -15.92 -5.35 1.97
N LEU A 222 -14.62 -5.45 1.72
CA LEU A 222 -13.96 -4.75 0.62
C LEU A 222 -14.50 -5.19 -0.75
N GLU A 223 -14.59 -6.49 -0.99
CA GLU A 223 -15.12 -7.06 -2.23
C GLU A 223 -16.57 -6.67 -2.48
N LEU A 224 -17.43 -6.72 -1.46
CA LEU A 224 -18.82 -6.29 -1.56
C LEU A 224 -18.95 -4.80 -1.88
N ARG A 225 -18.16 -3.93 -1.23
CA ARG A 225 -18.11 -2.49 -1.57
C ARG A 225 -17.75 -2.28 -3.03
N SER A 226 -16.75 -3.01 -3.50
CA SER A 226 -16.27 -3.00 -4.88
C SER A 226 -17.36 -3.39 -5.88
N LEU A 227 -18.03 -4.53 -5.64
CA LEU A 227 -19.10 -5.02 -6.50
C LEU A 227 -20.33 -4.12 -6.50
N ILE A 228 -20.71 -3.56 -5.34
CA ILE A 228 -21.84 -2.63 -5.24
C ILE A 228 -21.53 -1.34 -6.02
N ARG A 229 -20.31 -0.80 -5.90
CA ARG A 229 -19.86 0.37 -6.69
C ARG A 229 -19.89 0.06 -8.18
N LYS A 230 -19.41 -1.11 -8.60
CA LYS A 230 -19.48 -1.58 -9.99
C LYS A 230 -20.92 -1.63 -10.50
N ASN A 231 -21.81 -2.27 -9.76
CA ASN A 231 -23.22 -2.41 -10.13
C ASN A 231 -23.91 -1.04 -10.21
N ASN A 232 -23.61 -0.12 -9.29
CA ASN A 232 -24.15 1.24 -9.32
C ASN A 232 -23.63 2.03 -10.55
N TRP A 233 -22.36 1.87 -10.90
CA TRP A 233 -21.80 2.47 -12.10
C TRP A 233 -22.48 1.96 -13.38
N GLN A 234 -22.69 0.64 -13.49
CA GLN A 234 -23.33 0.02 -14.64
C GLN A 234 -24.81 0.42 -14.81
N LYS A 235 -25.49 0.80 -13.71
CA LYS A 235 -26.86 1.33 -13.74
C LYS A 235 -26.95 2.77 -14.24
N ASN A 236 -25.84 3.51 -14.29
CA ASN A 236 -25.86 4.87 -14.80
C ASN A 236 -26.21 4.87 -16.29
N LYS A 237 -27.01 5.85 -16.72
CA LYS A 237 -27.32 6.04 -18.13
C LYS A 237 -26.05 6.47 -18.87
N LEU A 238 -25.59 5.62 -19.81
CA LEU A 238 -24.49 5.94 -20.71
C LEU A 238 -24.85 7.17 -21.55
N ALA A 239 -23.92 8.12 -21.68
CA ALA A 239 -24.18 9.31 -22.48
C ALA A 239 -24.20 9.04 -23.97
N HIS A 240 -23.20 8.31 -24.48
CA HIS A 240 -23.04 8.07 -25.91
C HIS A 240 -22.64 6.62 -26.17
N LYS A 241 -23.52 5.89 -26.86
CA LYS A 241 -23.21 4.55 -27.37
C LYS A 241 -22.44 4.70 -28.68
N LEU A 242 -21.34 3.96 -28.81
CA LEU A 242 -20.48 4.05 -30.00
C LEU A 242 -20.88 3.03 -31.06
N GLU A 243 -20.98 3.50 -32.31
CA GLU A 243 -21.09 2.65 -33.49
C GLU A 243 -19.71 2.49 -34.12
N LEU A 244 -19.17 1.28 -34.04
CA LEU A 244 -17.81 0.99 -34.50
C LEU A 244 -17.80 0.62 -35.98
N ASP A 245 -17.11 1.42 -36.79
CA ASP A 245 -16.72 1.04 -38.14
C ASP A 245 -15.40 0.25 -38.11
N ASN A 246 -15.52 -1.07 -38.23
CA ASN A 246 -14.36 -1.97 -38.25
C ASN A 246 -13.38 -1.65 -39.39
N LYS A 247 -13.85 -1.13 -40.55
CA LYS A 247 -12.95 -0.79 -41.67
C LYS A 247 -12.05 0.39 -41.33
N LEU A 248 -12.58 1.41 -40.65
CA LEU A 248 -11.80 2.55 -40.18
C LEU A 248 -10.81 2.15 -39.08
N LEU A 249 -11.22 1.28 -38.17
CA LEU A 249 -10.34 0.74 -37.12
C LEU A 249 -9.21 -0.12 -37.69
N ASP A 250 -9.49 -0.94 -38.71
CA ASP A 250 -8.47 -1.70 -39.43
C ASP A 250 -7.51 -0.79 -40.21
N LYS A 251 -8.02 0.31 -40.77
CA LYS A 251 -7.18 1.33 -41.41
C LYS A 251 -6.28 2.03 -40.40
N PHE A 252 -6.76 2.29 -39.18
CA PHE A 252 -5.96 2.82 -38.08
C PHE A 252 -4.83 1.87 -37.69
N THR A 253 -5.13 0.62 -37.40
CA THR A 253 -4.12 -0.37 -36.96
C THR A 253 -3.05 -0.60 -38.03
N LYS A 254 -3.42 -0.64 -39.32
CA LYS A 254 -2.47 -0.76 -40.44
C LYS A 254 -1.57 0.46 -40.65
N ASN A 255 -1.99 1.65 -40.21
CA ASN A 255 -1.20 2.88 -40.37
C ASN A 255 -0.25 3.15 -39.19
N LEU A 256 -0.29 2.33 -38.14
CA LEU A 256 0.64 2.45 -37.03
C LEU A 256 2.09 2.20 -37.52
N PRO A 257 3.07 2.95 -37.01
CA PRO A 257 4.48 2.79 -37.39
C PRO A 257 5.14 1.53 -36.83
N PHE A 258 4.38 0.68 -36.12
CA PHE A 258 4.85 -0.54 -35.47
C PHE A 258 3.73 -1.59 -35.45
N LYS A 259 4.11 -2.85 -35.28
CA LYS A 259 3.17 -3.96 -35.11
C LYS A 259 2.73 -4.06 -33.65
N LEU A 260 1.41 -4.17 -33.44
CA LEU A 260 0.83 -4.38 -32.12
C LEU A 260 1.18 -5.79 -31.58
N THR A 261 1.43 -5.88 -30.27
CA THR A 261 1.62 -7.16 -29.58
C THR A 261 0.31 -7.94 -29.44
N GLU A 262 0.39 -9.21 -29.08
CA GLU A 262 -0.80 -10.03 -28.83
C GLU A 262 -1.62 -9.47 -27.66
N SER A 263 -0.96 -9.10 -26.55
CA SER A 263 -1.61 -8.46 -25.41
C SER A 263 -2.28 -7.13 -25.79
N GLN A 264 -1.64 -6.30 -26.63
CA GLN A 264 -2.23 -5.03 -27.09
C GLN A 264 -3.49 -5.28 -27.93
N ASN A 265 -3.44 -6.22 -28.88
CA ASN A 265 -4.60 -6.55 -29.72
C ASN A 265 -5.78 -7.07 -28.89
N LYS A 266 -5.50 -7.96 -27.92
CA LYS A 266 -6.51 -8.48 -27.00
C LYS A 266 -7.18 -7.36 -26.21
N VAL A 267 -6.40 -6.48 -25.59
CA VAL A 267 -6.93 -5.37 -24.78
C VAL A 267 -7.67 -4.35 -25.63
N ILE A 268 -7.19 -4.03 -26.83
CA ILE A 268 -7.93 -3.16 -27.77
C ILE A 268 -9.30 -3.76 -28.07
N LYS A 269 -9.38 -5.08 -28.32
CA LYS A 269 -10.67 -5.76 -28.56
C LYS A 269 -11.59 -5.70 -27.33
N GLU A 270 -11.06 -5.87 -26.13
CA GLU A 270 -11.82 -5.72 -24.87
C GLU A 270 -12.41 -4.30 -24.75
N ILE A 271 -11.58 -3.27 -24.94
CA ILE A 271 -12.01 -1.86 -24.88
C ILE A 271 -13.07 -1.58 -25.95
N LEU A 272 -12.85 -1.97 -27.20
CA LEU A 272 -13.81 -1.75 -28.28
C LEU A 272 -15.15 -2.47 -28.01
N THR A 273 -15.12 -3.66 -27.41
CA THR A 273 -16.34 -4.39 -27.04
C THR A 273 -17.15 -3.61 -25.99
N ASP A 274 -16.48 -3.06 -24.97
CA ASP A 274 -17.14 -2.26 -23.94
C ASP A 274 -17.66 -0.93 -24.48
N LEU A 275 -16.89 -0.26 -25.36
CA LEU A 275 -17.28 1.00 -26.01
C LEU A 275 -18.53 0.84 -26.89
N LYS A 276 -18.70 -0.31 -27.54
CA LYS A 276 -19.92 -0.65 -28.30
C LYS A 276 -21.11 -1.00 -27.40
N GLY A 277 -20.84 -1.36 -26.14
CA GLY A 277 -21.83 -1.79 -25.16
C GLY A 277 -22.82 -0.68 -24.79
N GLY A 278 -23.96 -1.08 -24.22
CA GLY A 278 -24.96 -0.13 -23.69
C GLY A 278 -24.68 0.32 -22.24
N ILE A 279 -23.58 -0.11 -21.65
CA ILE A 279 -23.23 0.10 -20.24
C ILE A 279 -21.96 0.97 -20.17
N PRO A 280 -21.89 1.97 -19.26
CA PRO A 280 -20.68 2.75 -19.06
C PRO A 280 -19.48 1.88 -18.69
N MET A 281 -18.43 1.95 -19.51
CA MET A 281 -17.17 1.24 -19.24
C MET A 281 -16.46 1.89 -18.05
N ASN A 282 -15.92 1.09 -17.14
CA ASN A 282 -14.98 1.52 -16.10
C ASN A 282 -13.85 0.50 -16.03
N ARG A 283 -12.75 0.78 -16.72
CA ARG A 283 -11.69 -0.20 -16.96
C ARG A 283 -10.33 0.33 -16.49
N LEU A 284 -9.58 -0.52 -15.81
CA LEU A 284 -8.18 -0.31 -15.44
C LEU A 284 -7.28 -1.05 -16.45
N LEU A 285 -6.55 -0.27 -17.23
CA LEU A 285 -5.47 -0.73 -18.10
C LEU A 285 -4.15 -0.73 -17.34
N GLU A 286 -3.70 -1.92 -17.01
CA GLU A 286 -2.44 -2.16 -16.36
C GLU A 286 -1.40 -2.63 -17.38
N GLY A 287 -0.19 -2.08 -17.28
CA GLY A 287 0.92 -2.54 -18.10
C GLY A 287 2.22 -1.92 -17.67
N ASP A 288 3.33 -2.59 -17.92
CA ASP A 288 4.65 -2.10 -17.57
C ASP A 288 4.96 -0.73 -18.24
N VAL A 289 5.92 0.02 -17.72
CA VAL A 289 6.42 1.25 -18.34
C VAL A 289 6.90 0.93 -19.75
N GLY A 290 6.28 1.55 -20.76
CA GLY A 290 6.61 1.30 -22.18
C GLY A 290 5.98 0.05 -22.80
N SER A 291 4.99 -0.58 -22.15
CA SER A 291 4.15 -1.65 -22.74
C SER A 291 3.19 -1.18 -23.86
N GLY A 292 3.14 0.12 -24.15
CA GLY A 292 2.26 0.69 -25.18
C GLY A 292 0.86 1.06 -24.69
N LYS A 293 0.64 1.32 -23.40
CA LYS A 293 -0.66 1.80 -22.87
C LYS A 293 -1.26 2.95 -23.69
N THR A 294 -0.44 3.91 -24.12
CA THR A 294 -0.89 5.05 -24.93
C THR A 294 -1.47 4.63 -26.28
N VAL A 295 -0.94 3.59 -26.96
CA VAL A 295 -1.52 3.17 -28.26
C VAL A 295 -2.86 2.47 -28.07
N VAL A 296 -3.02 1.74 -26.97
CA VAL A 296 -4.29 1.10 -26.60
C VAL A 296 -5.35 2.15 -26.31
N ALA A 297 -5.01 3.19 -25.54
CA ALA A 297 -5.90 4.33 -25.33
C ALA A 297 -6.20 5.10 -26.63
N ALA A 298 -5.21 5.24 -27.52
CA ALA A 298 -5.40 5.87 -28.83
C ALA A 298 -6.42 5.14 -29.70
N ALA A 299 -6.44 3.80 -29.67
CA ALA A 299 -7.46 3.01 -30.39
C ALA A 299 -8.88 3.31 -29.90
N GLY A 300 -9.07 3.43 -28.57
CA GLY A 300 -10.36 3.82 -27.99
C GLY A 300 -10.77 5.26 -28.35
N MET A 301 -9.82 6.20 -28.32
CA MET A 301 -10.08 7.59 -28.73
C MET A 301 -10.42 7.69 -30.22
N PHE A 302 -9.76 6.90 -31.06
CA PHE A 302 -10.05 6.84 -32.50
C PHE A 302 -11.44 6.26 -32.76
N ALA A 303 -11.86 5.25 -32.00
CA ALA A 303 -13.23 4.71 -32.07
C ALA A 303 -14.28 5.78 -31.72
N ALA A 304 -14.05 6.55 -30.65
CA ALA A 304 -14.93 7.65 -30.28
C ALA A 304 -15.03 8.71 -31.40
N PHE A 305 -13.90 9.09 -31.98
CA PHE A 305 -13.85 10.02 -33.11
C PHE A 305 -14.59 9.47 -34.35
N ALA A 306 -14.38 8.20 -34.69
CA ALA A 306 -15.03 7.56 -35.84
C ALA A 306 -16.57 7.55 -35.70
N SER A 307 -17.08 7.52 -34.47
CA SER A 307 -18.51 7.65 -34.17
C SER A 307 -18.98 9.11 -33.98
N GLY A 308 -18.13 10.11 -34.19
CA GLY A 308 -18.48 11.54 -34.11
C GLY A 308 -18.37 12.17 -32.72
N PHE A 309 -17.84 11.46 -31.73
CA PHE A 309 -17.79 11.89 -30.33
C PHE A 309 -16.40 12.37 -29.89
N GLN A 310 -16.37 13.12 -28.78
CA GLN A 310 -15.13 13.66 -28.21
C GLN A 310 -14.49 12.68 -27.23
N SER A 311 -13.16 12.77 -27.10
CA SER A 311 -12.40 12.10 -26.05
C SER A 311 -11.61 13.09 -25.20
N ILE A 312 -11.40 12.76 -23.93
CA ILE A 312 -10.58 13.53 -23.00
C ILE A 312 -9.48 12.64 -22.44
N ILE A 313 -8.24 13.13 -22.37
CA ILE A 313 -7.16 12.51 -21.61
C ILE A 313 -6.66 13.45 -20.52
N MET A 314 -6.63 12.94 -19.29
CA MET A 314 -6.18 13.64 -18.10
C MET A 314 -4.85 13.05 -17.62
N ALA A 315 -3.82 13.88 -17.59
CA ALA A 315 -2.46 13.51 -17.18
C ALA A 315 -2.01 14.34 -15.95
N PRO A 316 -1.21 13.78 -15.02
CA PRO A 316 -0.99 14.39 -13.70
C PRO A 316 -0.13 15.65 -13.78
N THR A 317 0.76 15.73 -14.77
CA THR A 317 1.64 16.88 -14.98
C THR A 317 1.54 17.45 -16.39
N GLN A 318 1.94 18.72 -16.51
CA GLN A 318 1.99 19.40 -17.80
C GLN A 318 2.98 18.72 -18.76
N ILE A 319 4.07 18.16 -18.22
CA ILE A 319 5.09 17.44 -18.99
C ILE A 319 4.48 16.18 -19.63
N LEU A 320 3.76 15.36 -18.85
CA LEU A 320 3.08 14.17 -19.35
C LEU A 320 1.96 14.52 -20.33
N ALA A 321 1.18 15.57 -20.05
CA ALA A 321 0.16 16.06 -20.98
C ALA A 321 0.77 16.44 -22.34
N ASN A 322 1.88 17.18 -22.34
CA ASN A 322 2.58 17.55 -23.57
C ASN A 322 3.17 16.32 -24.29
N GLN A 323 3.66 15.33 -23.55
CA GLN A 323 4.14 14.08 -24.15
C GLN A 323 3.02 13.30 -24.84
N HIS A 324 1.85 13.17 -24.20
CA HIS A 324 0.67 12.57 -24.82
C HIS A 324 0.25 13.34 -26.07
N TYR A 325 0.26 14.67 -26.03
CA TYR A 325 -0.04 15.52 -27.18
C TYR A 325 0.88 15.24 -28.37
N GLN A 326 2.20 15.21 -28.17
CA GLN A 326 3.16 14.94 -29.24
C GLN A 326 3.03 13.51 -29.77
N THR A 327 2.81 12.53 -28.90
CA THR A 327 2.65 11.12 -29.30
C THR A 327 1.37 10.90 -30.10
N LEU A 328 0.24 11.43 -29.63
CA LEU A 328 -1.05 11.29 -30.32
C LEU A 328 -1.07 12.03 -31.65
N LYS A 329 -0.42 13.22 -31.73
CA LYS A 329 -0.27 13.93 -33.00
C LYS A 329 0.47 13.11 -34.05
N LYS A 330 1.52 12.38 -33.64
CA LYS A 330 2.25 11.46 -34.54
C LYS A 330 1.42 10.24 -34.94
N ILE A 331 0.70 9.64 -33.99
CA ILE A 331 -0.14 8.46 -34.24
C ILE A 331 -1.30 8.81 -35.20
N PHE A 332 -1.87 10.00 -35.04
CA PHE A 332 -3.01 10.46 -35.82
C PHE A 332 -2.64 11.34 -37.03
N ASP A 333 -1.37 11.46 -37.39
CA ASP A 333 -0.89 12.36 -38.47
C ASP A 333 -1.59 12.12 -39.81
N LYS A 334 -1.96 10.87 -40.11
CA LYS A 334 -2.67 10.46 -41.33
C LYS A 334 -4.20 10.63 -41.25
N PHE A 335 -4.71 11.14 -40.14
CA PHE A 335 -6.13 11.30 -39.88
C PHE A 335 -6.41 12.76 -39.53
N ASN A 336 -7.53 13.30 -39.99
CA ASN A 336 -7.88 14.71 -39.80
C ASN A 336 -8.48 14.98 -38.40
N LEU A 337 -7.81 14.52 -37.34
CA LEU A 337 -8.24 14.74 -35.96
C LEU A 337 -7.68 16.05 -35.41
N ARG A 338 -8.54 16.84 -34.77
CA ARG A 338 -8.14 18.05 -34.04
C ARG A 338 -7.86 17.69 -32.59
N ILE A 339 -6.61 17.88 -32.17
CA ILE A 339 -6.13 17.60 -30.82
C ILE A 339 -5.75 18.93 -30.18
N SER A 340 -6.28 19.21 -28.99
CA SER A 340 -5.95 20.44 -28.24
C SER A 340 -5.34 20.11 -26.87
N LEU A 341 -4.37 20.92 -26.46
CA LEU A 341 -3.66 20.81 -25.18
C LEU A 341 -4.09 21.95 -24.25
N ILE A 342 -4.62 21.60 -23.07
CA ILE A 342 -5.09 22.53 -22.05
C ILE A 342 -4.29 22.29 -20.77
N THR A 343 -3.32 23.18 -20.51
CA THR A 343 -2.52 23.19 -19.29
C THR A 343 -2.58 24.55 -18.61
N GLY A 344 -2.16 24.64 -17.35
CA GLY A 344 -2.10 25.92 -16.62
C GLY A 344 -1.18 26.97 -17.27
N ALA A 345 -0.23 26.54 -18.11
CA ALA A 345 0.69 27.41 -18.83
C ALA A 345 0.17 27.86 -20.21
N SER A 346 -0.76 27.11 -20.83
CA SER A 346 -1.28 27.44 -22.16
C SER A 346 -2.37 28.51 -22.05
N LYS A 347 -2.04 29.78 -22.33
CA LYS A 347 -3.02 30.88 -22.44
C LYS A 347 -3.90 30.81 -23.69
N LYS A 348 -3.53 30.02 -24.70
CA LYS A 348 -4.29 29.83 -25.94
C LYS A 348 -5.23 28.63 -25.80
N ILE A 349 -6.48 28.90 -25.47
CA ILE A 349 -7.58 27.95 -25.73
C ILE A 349 -7.90 28.12 -27.22
N GLU A 350 -7.66 27.09 -28.03
CA GLU A 350 -8.23 27.10 -29.39
C GLU A 350 -9.76 27.13 -29.25
N ILE A 351 -10.40 28.16 -29.80
CA ILE A 351 -11.83 28.49 -29.60
C ILE A 351 -12.75 27.53 -30.43
N GLY A 352 -12.21 26.43 -30.95
CA GLY A 352 -12.92 25.44 -31.78
C GLY A 352 -13.32 24.15 -31.05
N ARG A 353 -14.27 23.40 -31.64
CA ARG A 353 -14.57 22.02 -31.23
C ARG A 353 -13.36 21.15 -31.60
N SER A 354 -12.75 20.51 -30.61
CA SER A 354 -11.68 19.52 -30.81
C SER A 354 -12.23 18.12 -30.66
N ASP A 355 -11.58 17.16 -31.28
CA ASP A 355 -11.99 15.76 -31.23
C ASP A 355 -11.34 15.05 -30.02
N ILE A 356 -10.13 15.49 -29.65
CA ILE A 356 -9.41 15.02 -28.46
C ILE A 356 -8.92 16.21 -27.63
N TYR A 357 -9.26 16.24 -26.34
CA TYR A 357 -8.73 17.19 -25.36
C TYR A 357 -7.70 16.52 -24.46
N ILE A 358 -6.53 17.14 -24.33
CA ILE A 358 -5.43 16.66 -23.49
C ILE A 358 -5.16 17.71 -22.43
N GLY A 359 -5.02 17.32 -21.17
CA GLY A 359 -4.69 18.32 -20.15
C GLY A 359 -4.45 17.76 -18.76
N THR A 360 -4.19 18.68 -17.84
CA THR A 360 -4.04 18.39 -16.41
C THR A 360 -5.34 18.65 -15.67
N HIS A 361 -5.28 18.81 -14.34
CA HIS A 361 -6.39 19.31 -13.53
C HIS A 361 -7.04 20.61 -14.08
N SER A 362 -6.32 21.37 -14.90
CA SER A 362 -6.86 22.54 -15.60
C SER A 362 -8.11 22.23 -16.44
N LEU A 363 -8.29 20.99 -16.93
CA LEU A 363 -9.50 20.56 -17.65
C LEU A 363 -10.77 20.71 -16.80
N ILE A 364 -10.67 20.43 -15.50
CA ILE A 364 -11.79 20.45 -14.55
C ILE A 364 -12.31 21.86 -14.31
N HIS A 365 -11.40 22.84 -14.23
CA HIS A 365 -11.73 24.26 -14.02
C HIS A 365 -11.84 25.07 -15.31
N SER A 366 -11.54 24.46 -16.46
CA SER A 366 -11.64 25.15 -17.74
C SER A 366 -13.08 25.60 -18.01
N LYS A 367 -13.21 26.76 -18.68
CA LYS A 367 -14.50 27.26 -19.21
C LYS A 367 -14.94 26.52 -20.48
N VAL A 368 -14.18 25.50 -20.91
CA VAL A 368 -14.49 24.72 -22.10
C VAL A 368 -15.74 23.90 -21.83
N ASN A 369 -16.76 24.09 -22.66
CA ASN A 369 -17.96 23.29 -22.59
C ASN A 369 -17.74 22.03 -23.43
N PHE A 370 -17.34 20.95 -22.77
CA PHE A 370 -17.22 19.64 -23.42
C PHE A 370 -18.62 19.19 -23.87
N LYS A 371 -18.76 18.84 -25.15
CA LYS A 371 -20.04 18.39 -25.72
C LYS A 371 -19.84 17.02 -26.32
N GLU A 372 -20.69 16.08 -25.92
CA GLU A 372 -20.73 14.74 -26.52
C GLU A 372 -19.45 13.93 -26.29
N VAL A 373 -18.98 13.89 -25.04
CA VAL A 373 -17.78 13.13 -24.65
C VAL A 373 -18.14 11.66 -24.48
N ALA A 374 -17.58 10.78 -25.30
CA ALA A 374 -17.80 9.34 -25.19
C ALA A 374 -16.76 8.64 -24.30
N LEU A 375 -15.51 9.12 -24.28
CA LEU A 375 -14.41 8.46 -23.57
C LEU A 375 -13.56 9.44 -22.76
N VAL A 376 -13.30 9.09 -21.50
CA VAL A 376 -12.34 9.76 -20.63
C VAL A 376 -11.22 8.79 -20.27
N VAL A 377 -9.98 9.17 -20.59
CA VAL A 377 -8.77 8.44 -20.26
C VAL A 377 -8.06 9.14 -19.10
N ILE A 378 -7.74 8.42 -18.03
CA ILE A 378 -7.03 8.95 -16.86
C ILE A 378 -5.70 8.22 -16.74
N ASP A 379 -4.58 8.94 -16.87
CA ASP A 379 -3.24 8.35 -16.73
C ASP A 379 -2.69 8.58 -15.31
N GLU A 380 -2.12 7.54 -14.69
CA GLU A 380 -1.57 7.56 -13.33
C GLU A 380 -2.56 8.10 -12.26
N GLN A 381 -3.71 7.41 -12.14
CA GLN A 381 -4.83 7.80 -11.28
C GLN A 381 -4.45 8.14 -9.82
N HIS A 382 -3.43 7.51 -9.25
CA HIS A 382 -3.05 7.68 -7.84
C HIS A 382 -2.61 9.11 -7.49
N ARG A 383 -2.31 9.95 -8.49
CA ARG A 383 -1.94 11.36 -8.28
C ARG A 383 -3.14 12.32 -8.29
N PHE A 384 -4.35 11.81 -8.48
CA PHE A 384 -5.56 12.62 -8.60
C PHE A 384 -6.55 12.36 -7.46
N GLY A 385 -7.09 13.45 -6.92
CA GLY A 385 -8.14 13.39 -5.90
C GLY A 385 -9.42 12.74 -6.43
N VAL A 386 -10.11 11.97 -5.59
CA VAL A 386 -11.38 11.28 -5.93
C VAL A 386 -12.44 12.27 -6.43
N GLU A 387 -12.56 13.44 -5.80
CA GLU A 387 -13.55 14.46 -6.15
C GLU A 387 -13.31 15.12 -7.52
N GLN A 388 -12.04 15.24 -7.90
CA GLN A 388 -11.62 15.81 -9.19
C GLN A 388 -12.15 14.94 -10.35
N ARG A 389 -12.09 13.62 -10.19
CA ARG A 389 -12.60 12.64 -11.16
C ARG A 389 -14.12 12.68 -11.29
N LYS A 390 -14.82 12.71 -10.16
CA LYS A 390 -16.29 12.81 -10.15
C LYS A 390 -16.78 14.06 -10.88
N HIS A 391 -16.09 15.20 -10.72
CA HIS A 391 -16.47 16.44 -11.38
C HIS A 391 -16.34 16.38 -12.90
N LEU A 392 -15.27 15.78 -13.42
CA LEU A 392 -15.05 15.61 -14.85
C LEU A 392 -16.10 14.67 -15.47
N ILE A 393 -16.40 13.56 -14.79
CA ILE A 393 -17.43 12.59 -15.20
C ILE A 393 -18.82 13.24 -15.22
N LYS A 394 -19.17 14.00 -14.18
CA LYS A 394 -20.45 14.73 -14.11
C LYS A 394 -20.59 15.76 -15.23
N LYS A 395 -19.53 16.52 -15.53
CA LYS A 395 -19.52 17.50 -16.63
C LYS A 395 -19.70 16.86 -18.01
N SER A 396 -19.26 15.63 -18.18
CA SER A 396 -19.23 14.94 -19.48
C SER A 396 -20.53 14.20 -19.82
N GLY A 397 -21.39 13.94 -18.82
CA GLY A 397 -22.52 13.01 -18.93
C GLY A 397 -21.99 11.58 -19.02
N THR A 398 -22.18 10.75 -17.98
CA THR A 398 -21.57 9.41 -17.78
C THR A 398 -20.86 8.81 -19.01
N PRO A 399 -19.57 9.14 -19.23
CA PRO A 399 -18.81 8.63 -20.36
C PRO A 399 -18.24 7.23 -20.03
N HIS A 400 -17.67 6.58 -21.04
CA HIS A 400 -16.76 5.45 -20.81
C HIS A 400 -15.48 5.97 -20.13
N VAL A 401 -14.97 5.26 -19.13
CA VAL A 401 -13.77 5.63 -18.36
C VAL A 401 -12.71 4.55 -18.51
N LEU A 402 -11.52 4.96 -18.96
CA LEU A 402 -10.33 4.12 -19.05
C LEU A 402 -9.23 4.71 -18.16
N THR A 403 -8.94 4.05 -17.05
CA THR A 403 -7.80 4.40 -16.19
C THR A 403 -6.56 3.63 -16.64
N MET A 404 -5.41 4.27 -16.71
CA MET A 404 -4.12 3.65 -17.00
C MET A 404 -3.19 3.75 -15.80
N THR A 405 -2.39 2.71 -15.56
CA THR A 405 -1.31 2.75 -14.57
C THR A 405 -0.06 2.05 -15.07
N ALA A 406 1.11 2.59 -14.68
CA ALA A 406 2.40 1.95 -14.93
C ALA A 406 2.97 1.23 -13.71
N THR A 407 2.34 1.32 -12.52
CA THR A 407 2.73 0.48 -11.38
C THR A 407 2.26 -0.95 -11.63
N PRO A 408 3.17 -1.94 -11.74
CA PRO A 408 2.75 -3.32 -11.74
C PRO A 408 2.23 -3.66 -10.34
N ILE A 409 0.93 -3.89 -10.22
CA ILE A 409 0.23 -4.29 -9.02
C ILE A 409 -0.07 -5.80 -9.16
N PRO A 410 0.13 -6.61 -8.12
CA PRO A 410 -0.27 -8.01 -8.18
C PRO A 410 -1.75 -8.11 -8.52
N ARG A 411 -2.11 -8.99 -9.46
CA ARG A 411 -3.47 -9.08 -10.00
C ARG A 411 -4.54 -9.21 -8.90
N THR A 412 -4.25 -9.95 -7.84
CA THR A 412 -5.19 -10.13 -6.72
C THR A 412 -5.41 -8.87 -5.91
N VAL A 413 -4.36 -8.06 -5.70
CA VAL A 413 -4.46 -6.75 -5.03
C VAL A 413 -5.23 -5.78 -5.91
N ALA A 414 -4.95 -5.75 -7.22
CA ALA A 414 -5.65 -4.89 -8.17
C ALA A 414 -7.15 -5.24 -8.22
N LEU A 415 -7.49 -6.52 -8.26
CA LEU A 415 -8.89 -6.99 -8.29
C LEU A 415 -9.67 -6.73 -7.01
N THR A 416 -8.99 -6.65 -5.86
CA THR A 416 -9.66 -6.35 -4.58
C THR A 416 -9.79 -4.83 -4.40
N SER A 417 -8.68 -4.10 -4.61
CA SER A 417 -8.58 -2.66 -4.36
C SER A 417 -9.29 -1.80 -5.42
N TYR A 418 -9.28 -2.26 -6.68
CA TYR A 418 -9.97 -1.65 -7.82
C TYR A 418 -11.01 -2.60 -8.43
N GLY A 419 -11.60 -3.48 -7.61
CA GLY A 419 -12.58 -4.47 -8.06
C GLY A 419 -13.87 -3.87 -8.63
N ASP A 420 -14.08 -2.56 -8.48
CA ASP A 420 -15.13 -1.79 -9.10
C ASP A 420 -14.87 -1.53 -10.60
N MET A 421 -13.64 -1.79 -11.06
CA MET A 421 -13.19 -1.66 -12.45
C MET A 421 -12.95 -3.04 -13.09
N ASP A 422 -13.13 -3.12 -14.40
CA ASP A 422 -12.66 -4.26 -15.20
C ASP A 422 -11.16 -4.14 -15.43
N LEU A 423 -10.40 -5.23 -15.28
CA LEU A 423 -8.93 -5.22 -15.37
C LEU A 423 -8.47 -5.77 -16.73
N SER A 424 -7.67 -4.98 -17.46
CA SER A 424 -6.94 -5.40 -18.66
C SER A 424 -5.45 -5.30 -18.41
N ILE A 425 -4.70 -6.36 -18.76
CA ILE A 425 -3.26 -6.45 -18.49
C ILE A 425 -2.47 -6.57 -19.79
N LEU A 426 -1.48 -5.70 -19.98
CA LEU A 426 -0.46 -5.81 -21.03
C LEU A 426 0.76 -6.55 -20.49
N MET A 427 0.88 -7.84 -20.85
CA MET A 427 2.00 -8.69 -20.46
C MET A 427 3.21 -8.55 -21.39
N ASP A 428 2.97 -8.25 -22.67
CA ASP A 428 4.03 -8.23 -23.68
C ASP A 428 4.74 -6.88 -23.73
N MET A 429 6.07 -6.92 -23.85
CA MET A 429 6.87 -5.76 -24.23
C MET A 429 6.86 -5.59 -25.75
N PRO A 430 6.87 -4.35 -26.28
CA PRO A 430 6.96 -4.11 -27.72
C PRO A 430 8.23 -4.72 -28.35
N VAL A 431 8.10 -5.15 -29.60
CA VAL A 431 9.20 -5.75 -30.38
C VAL A 431 10.34 -4.73 -30.55
N GLY A 432 11.58 -5.16 -30.27
CA GLY A 432 12.79 -4.33 -30.41
C GLY A 432 13.34 -3.77 -29.10
N ARG A 433 12.64 -3.93 -27.97
CA ARG A 433 13.13 -3.47 -26.66
C ARG A 433 14.19 -4.42 -26.10
N GLN A 434 15.36 -3.90 -25.75
CA GLN A 434 16.42 -4.68 -25.10
C GLN A 434 16.22 -4.76 -23.59
N LYS A 435 16.58 -5.90 -22.99
CA LYS A 435 16.57 -6.10 -21.54
C LYS A 435 17.65 -5.22 -20.89
N VAL A 436 17.27 -4.49 -19.84
CA VAL A 436 18.20 -3.65 -19.07
C VAL A 436 19.05 -4.55 -18.18
N THR A 437 20.36 -4.54 -18.37
CA THR A 437 21.29 -5.31 -17.53
C THR A 437 21.34 -4.66 -16.15
N THR A 438 20.91 -5.37 -15.10
CA THR A 438 20.82 -4.83 -13.74
C THR A 438 21.94 -5.40 -12.88
N TRP A 439 22.62 -4.58 -12.08
CA TRP A 439 23.67 -5.00 -11.15
C TRP A 439 23.42 -4.45 -9.75
N VAL A 440 23.55 -5.30 -8.74
CA VAL A 440 23.62 -4.84 -7.34
C VAL A 440 25.09 -4.55 -7.03
N VAL A 441 25.39 -3.30 -6.66
CA VAL A 441 26.76 -2.80 -6.47
C VAL A 441 26.98 -2.50 -4.98
N PRO A 442 27.77 -3.33 -4.29
CA PRO A 442 28.23 -3.07 -2.93
C PRO A 442 29.14 -1.84 -2.84
N GLU A 443 29.30 -1.28 -1.64
CA GLU A 443 30.11 -0.09 -1.39
C GLU A 443 31.55 -0.21 -1.91
N GLU A 444 32.17 -1.39 -1.77
CA GLU A 444 33.55 -1.63 -2.18
C GLU A 444 33.75 -1.56 -3.71
N LYS A 445 32.67 -1.79 -4.49
CA LYS A 445 32.71 -1.77 -5.97
C LYS A 445 32.26 -0.44 -6.57
N ARG A 446 31.86 0.54 -5.76
CA ARG A 446 31.42 1.87 -6.24
C ARG A 446 32.49 2.59 -7.06
N PRO A 447 33.79 2.63 -6.68
CA PRO A 447 34.82 3.30 -7.49
C PRO A 447 34.92 2.72 -8.90
N SER A 448 34.96 1.38 -9.03
CA SER A 448 35.00 0.70 -10.32
C SER A 448 33.73 0.94 -11.15
N ALA A 449 32.56 1.05 -10.50
CA ALA A 449 31.32 1.41 -11.18
C ALA A 449 31.37 2.83 -11.77
N TYR A 450 31.89 3.82 -11.02
CA TYR A 450 32.04 5.19 -11.53
C TYR A 450 33.02 5.28 -12.71
N GLU A 451 34.15 4.56 -12.65
CA GLU A 451 35.08 4.46 -13.78
C GLU A 451 34.42 3.86 -15.02
N TRP A 452 33.64 2.79 -14.84
CA TRP A 452 32.88 2.16 -15.91
C TRP A 452 31.85 3.11 -16.52
N ILE A 453 31.10 3.87 -15.71
CA ILE A 453 30.15 4.89 -16.17
C ILE A 453 30.86 5.94 -17.03
N ASN A 454 32.02 6.44 -16.56
CA ASN A 454 32.81 7.43 -17.30
C ASN A 454 33.27 6.90 -18.66
N LYS A 455 33.71 5.63 -18.72
CA LYS A 455 34.11 4.98 -19.98
C LYS A 455 32.93 4.79 -20.93
N GLN A 456 31.77 4.38 -20.42
CA GLN A 456 30.57 4.20 -21.25
C GLN A 456 30.09 5.53 -21.83
N ILE A 457 29.88 6.55 -21.01
CA ILE A 457 29.44 7.88 -21.46
C ILE A 457 30.32 8.41 -22.60
N LYS A 458 31.65 8.30 -22.46
CA LYS A 458 32.60 8.75 -23.48
C LYS A 458 32.63 7.92 -24.74
N SER A 459 32.53 6.59 -24.63
CA SER A 459 32.67 5.69 -25.78
C SER A 459 31.39 5.58 -26.60
N SER A 460 30.22 5.59 -25.95
CA SER A 460 28.92 5.37 -26.61
C SER A 460 28.06 6.64 -26.70
N LYS A 461 28.61 7.82 -26.41
CA LYS A 461 27.87 9.12 -26.31
C LYS A 461 26.57 8.97 -25.53
N SER A 462 26.63 8.20 -24.46
CA SER A 462 25.49 7.85 -23.63
C SER A 462 25.34 8.80 -22.46
N GLN A 463 24.14 8.87 -21.90
CA GLN A 463 23.85 9.71 -20.72
C GLN A 463 23.40 8.85 -19.54
N ALA A 464 23.57 9.36 -18.32
CA ALA A 464 23.24 8.64 -17.09
C ALA A 464 22.29 9.42 -16.18
N PHE A 465 21.38 8.70 -15.53
CA PHE A 465 20.62 9.17 -14.37
C PHE A 465 21.26 8.67 -13.08
N ILE A 466 21.35 9.53 -12.07
CA ILE A 466 21.69 9.15 -10.69
C ILE A 466 20.56 9.60 -9.78
N VAL A 467 19.85 8.64 -9.19
CA VAL A 467 18.66 8.88 -8.38
C VAL A 467 19.00 8.70 -6.90
N CYS A 468 18.79 9.75 -6.11
CA CYS A 468 19.05 9.77 -4.67
C CYS A 468 17.74 9.67 -3.89
N PRO A 469 17.58 8.70 -2.97
CA PRO A 469 16.34 8.52 -2.22
C PRO A 469 16.02 9.74 -1.35
N LEU A 470 14.73 9.88 -1.04
CA LEU A 470 14.28 10.81 -0.01
C LEU A 470 14.74 10.30 1.36
N ILE A 471 15.02 11.22 2.27
CA ILE A 471 15.32 10.98 3.68
C ILE A 471 14.03 10.61 4.43
N GLU A 472 12.91 11.23 4.05
CA GLU A 472 11.56 10.93 4.58
C GLU A 472 10.69 10.30 3.48
N ASP A 473 9.86 9.32 3.83
CA ASP A 473 8.88 8.67 2.92
C ASP A 473 7.67 9.59 2.65
N SER A 474 7.92 10.81 2.17
CA SER A 474 6.87 11.77 1.80
C SER A 474 6.83 11.99 0.29
N GLU A 475 5.62 12.14 -0.28
CA GLU A 475 5.46 12.47 -1.71
C GLU A 475 6.02 13.86 -2.06
N THR A 476 6.19 14.72 -1.06
CA THR A 476 6.80 16.05 -1.19
C THR A 476 8.22 16.06 -0.65
N GLU A 477 9.17 16.64 -1.39
CA GLU A 477 10.55 16.79 -0.92
C GLU A 477 10.69 17.73 0.28
N THR A 478 11.32 17.23 1.33
CA THR A 478 11.73 17.98 2.50
C THR A 478 13.00 18.80 2.24
N LEU A 479 13.31 19.75 3.14
CA LEU A 479 14.60 20.45 3.10
C LEU A 479 15.78 19.49 3.28
N ALA A 480 15.56 18.38 3.99
CA ALA A 480 16.57 17.38 4.22
C ALA A 480 16.91 16.61 2.92
N ASP A 481 15.91 16.29 2.10
CA ASP A 481 16.08 15.62 0.81
C ASP A 481 16.91 16.46 -0.16
N VAL A 482 16.57 17.75 -0.28
CA VAL A 482 17.32 18.68 -1.14
C VAL A 482 18.76 18.82 -0.66
N LYS A 483 19.00 18.84 0.65
CA LYS A 483 20.37 18.87 1.22
C LYS A 483 21.15 17.60 0.89
N SER A 484 20.51 16.43 0.94
CA SER A 484 21.15 15.17 0.55
C SER A 484 21.54 15.17 -0.93
N VAL A 485 20.62 15.48 -1.84
CA VAL A 485 20.91 15.45 -3.29
C VAL A 485 21.93 16.52 -3.69
N THR A 486 21.89 17.70 -3.09
CA THR A 486 22.90 18.75 -3.33
C THR A 486 24.28 18.36 -2.81
N SER A 487 24.37 17.71 -1.64
CA SER A 487 25.64 17.19 -1.11
C SER A 487 26.21 16.08 -1.99
N GLU A 488 25.34 15.19 -2.48
CA GLU A 488 25.71 14.09 -3.38
C GLU A 488 26.16 14.64 -4.74
N PHE A 489 25.45 15.62 -5.29
CA PHE A 489 25.86 16.33 -6.50
C PHE A 489 27.24 16.98 -6.35
N ALA A 490 27.53 17.62 -5.22
CA ALA A 490 28.83 18.21 -4.95
C ALA A 490 29.94 17.15 -4.87
N ARG A 491 29.65 15.97 -4.29
CA ARG A 491 30.56 14.82 -4.26
C ARG A 491 30.82 14.29 -5.67
N LEU A 492 29.76 14.01 -6.44
CA LEU A 492 29.85 13.48 -7.80
C LEU A 492 30.54 14.44 -8.76
N LYS A 493 30.42 15.76 -8.56
CA LYS A 493 31.16 16.76 -9.33
C LYS A 493 32.68 16.66 -9.13
N LYS A 494 33.14 16.23 -7.95
CA LYS A 494 34.55 15.94 -7.67
C LYS A 494 34.99 14.60 -8.27
N THR A 495 34.10 13.62 -8.34
CA THR A 495 34.38 12.30 -8.94
C THR A 495 34.41 12.34 -10.47
N PHE A 496 33.44 13.02 -11.08
CA PHE A 496 33.26 13.11 -12.53
C PHE A 496 33.74 14.46 -13.08
N THR A 497 35.03 14.73 -12.95
CA THR A 497 35.63 16.03 -13.37
C THR A 497 35.60 16.29 -14.88
N LYS A 498 35.43 15.23 -15.69
CA LYS A 498 35.48 15.29 -17.17
C LYS A 498 34.10 15.22 -17.83
N LEU A 499 33.02 15.30 -17.06
CA LEU A 499 31.64 15.17 -17.55
C LEU A 499 30.79 16.33 -17.03
N ASN A 500 29.76 16.69 -17.78
CA ASN A 500 28.81 17.73 -17.41
C ASN A 500 27.70 17.14 -16.54
N LEU A 501 27.60 17.64 -15.30
CA LEU A 501 26.60 17.19 -14.34
C LEU A 501 25.48 18.23 -14.21
N GLY A 502 24.23 17.75 -14.23
CA GLY A 502 23.03 18.53 -13.94
C GLY A 502 22.39 18.09 -12.63
N LEU A 503 21.73 19.03 -11.94
CA LEU A 503 20.96 18.76 -10.72
C LEU A 503 19.48 19.04 -10.99
N LEU A 504 18.61 18.12 -10.59
CA LEU A 504 17.17 18.27 -10.71
C LEU A 504 16.47 17.82 -9.42
N HIS A 505 15.79 18.74 -8.73
CA HIS A 505 14.97 18.44 -7.56
C HIS A 505 13.63 19.19 -7.61
N GLY A 506 12.64 18.71 -6.89
CA GLY A 506 11.24 19.15 -6.85
C GLY A 506 11.05 20.59 -6.41
N ARG A 507 11.99 21.16 -5.64
CA ARG A 507 11.94 22.58 -5.24
C ARG A 507 12.48 23.59 -6.26
N LEU A 508 13.06 23.15 -7.39
CA LEU A 508 13.46 24.07 -8.46
C LEU A 508 12.24 24.76 -9.09
N LYS A 509 12.43 25.99 -9.58
CA LYS A 509 11.37 26.70 -10.33
C LYS A 509 11.07 25.94 -11.62
N THR A 510 9.82 26.00 -12.09
CA THR A 510 9.38 25.26 -13.30
C THR A 510 10.24 25.58 -14.53
N GLU A 511 10.58 26.86 -14.73
CA GLU A 511 11.44 27.31 -15.84
C GLU A 511 12.84 26.71 -15.78
N GLU A 512 13.42 26.60 -14.58
CA GLU A 512 14.74 26.01 -14.37
C GLU A 512 14.72 24.50 -14.63
N LYS A 513 13.67 23.80 -14.17
CA LYS A 513 13.47 22.38 -14.46
C LYS A 513 13.40 22.12 -15.95
N GLU A 514 12.59 22.89 -16.67
CA GLU A 514 12.45 22.77 -18.12
C GLU A 514 13.77 23.02 -18.84
N ARG A 515 14.56 24.01 -18.40
CA ARG A 515 15.89 24.28 -18.94
C ARG A 515 16.85 23.11 -18.74
N VAL A 516 17.00 22.62 -17.50
CA VAL A 516 17.89 21.49 -17.18
C VAL A 516 17.51 20.25 -17.98
N LEU A 517 16.21 19.98 -18.12
CA LEU A 517 15.70 18.85 -18.88
C LEU A 517 15.93 19.00 -20.38
N LYS A 518 15.81 20.21 -20.92
CA LYS A 518 16.13 20.51 -22.32
C LYS A 518 17.62 20.34 -22.59
N ASP A 519 18.48 20.83 -21.70
CA ASP A 519 19.93 20.69 -21.79
C ASP A 519 20.35 19.22 -21.71
N PHE A 520 19.73 18.45 -20.82
CA PHE A 520 19.94 17.01 -20.75
C PHE A 520 19.45 16.31 -22.03
N LYS A 521 18.27 16.62 -22.55
CA LYS A 521 17.78 16.04 -23.80
C LYS A 521 18.68 16.34 -25.02
N ASN A 522 19.30 17.52 -25.04
CA ASN A 522 20.19 17.95 -26.12
C ASN A 522 21.62 17.38 -26.01
N GLY A 523 21.96 16.69 -24.92
CA GLY A 523 23.31 16.14 -24.68
C GLY A 523 24.30 17.16 -24.11
N ASN A 524 23.84 18.32 -23.64
CA ASN A 524 24.71 19.30 -22.96
C ASN A 524 25.11 18.85 -21.55
N ILE A 525 24.30 17.97 -20.95
CA ILE A 525 24.52 17.37 -19.64
C ILE A 525 24.69 15.87 -19.85
N ASP A 526 25.77 15.28 -19.32
CA ASP A 526 26.05 13.85 -19.45
C ASP A 526 25.37 13.04 -18.33
N ILE A 527 25.34 13.60 -17.11
CA ILE A 527 24.82 12.94 -15.92
C ILE A 527 23.80 13.85 -15.23
N LEU A 528 22.58 13.35 -15.03
CA LEU A 528 21.55 14.05 -14.28
C LEU A 528 21.37 13.43 -12.89
N VAL A 529 21.68 14.20 -11.85
CA VAL A 529 21.47 13.82 -10.44
C VAL A 529 20.11 14.33 -9.99
N THR A 530 19.24 13.44 -9.50
CA THR A 530 17.85 13.77 -9.20
C THR A 530 17.25 12.98 -8.05
N THR A 531 16.13 13.45 -7.52
CA THR A 531 15.27 12.74 -6.57
C THR A 531 14.19 11.92 -7.30
N PRO A 532 13.56 10.93 -6.64
CA PRO A 532 12.44 10.16 -7.19
C PRO A 532 11.18 10.99 -7.44
N VAL A 533 11.01 12.09 -6.69
CA VAL A 533 9.79 12.92 -6.68
C VAL A 533 9.66 13.73 -7.96
N VAL A 534 10.77 14.04 -8.62
CA VAL A 534 10.69 14.68 -9.92
C VAL A 534 10.33 13.62 -10.95
N GLU A 535 9.04 13.56 -11.27
CA GLU A 535 8.43 12.74 -12.31
C GLU A 535 9.10 12.97 -13.68
N VAL A 536 10.20 12.28 -13.92
CA VAL A 536 10.78 12.20 -15.26
C VAL A 536 9.91 11.24 -16.09
N GLY A 537 8.73 11.72 -16.48
CA GLY A 537 7.96 11.26 -17.64
C GLY A 537 8.69 11.45 -18.97
N ILE A 538 9.86 12.08 -18.93
CA ILE A 538 10.60 12.48 -20.11
C ILE A 538 11.32 11.28 -20.69
N ASP A 539 10.94 10.96 -21.91
CA ASP A 539 11.61 9.97 -22.73
C ASP A 539 12.91 10.56 -23.27
N ILE A 540 14.05 10.02 -22.83
CA ILE A 540 15.39 10.43 -23.26
C ILE A 540 16.08 9.20 -23.86
N PRO A 541 15.99 9.02 -25.20
CA PRO A 541 16.52 7.83 -25.87
C PRO A 541 18.01 7.57 -25.64
N ASN A 542 18.79 8.63 -25.43
CA ASN A 542 20.24 8.58 -25.22
C ASN A 542 20.64 8.24 -23.78
N ALA A 543 19.69 8.25 -22.84
CA ALA A 543 19.94 7.86 -21.45
C ALA A 543 19.89 6.33 -21.32
N THR A 544 21.07 5.71 -21.29
CA THR A 544 21.23 4.25 -21.26
C THR A 544 21.65 3.72 -19.89
N ILE A 545 22.07 4.59 -18.97
CA ILE A 545 22.56 4.20 -17.63
C ILE A 545 21.64 4.78 -16.55
N MET A 546 21.17 3.93 -15.65
CA MET A 546 20.41 4.30 -14.45
C MET A 546 21.19 3.88 -13.21
N VAL A 547 21.50 4.81 -12.31
CA VAL A 547 22.12 4.55 -11.02
C VAL A 547 21.13 4.93 -9.92
N ILE A 548 20.90 4.04 -8.98
CA ILE A 548 20.00 4.27 -7.84
C ILE A 548 20.85 4.17 -6.57
N GLU A 549 21.02 5.30 -5.88
CA GLU A 549 21.70 5.36 -4.59
C GLU A 549 20.83 4.76 -3.48
N ALA A 550 21.45 4.08 -2.52
CA ALA A 550 20.78 3.39 -1.40
C ALA A 550 19.50 2.65 -1.83
N GLY A 551 19.63 1.75 -2.80
CA GLY A 551 18.54 1.01 -3.42
C GLY A 551 17.65 0.25 -2.44
N GLU A 552 18.18 -0.13 -1.26
CA GLU A 552 17.43 -0.76 -0.17
C GLU A 552 16.31 0.11 0.42
N ARG A 553 16.33 1.43 0.21
CA ARG A 553 15.26 2.34 0.64
C ARG A 553 14.05 2.32 -0.28
N PHE A 554 14.20 1.80 -1.50
CA PHE A 554 13.12 1.74 -2.48
C PHE A 554 12.38 0.40 -2.44
N GLY A 555 11.07 0.44 -2.71
CA GLY A 555 10.29 -0.77 -3.05
C GLY A 555 10.62 -1.31 -4.43
N LEU A 556 10.35 -2.61 -4.66
CA LEU A 556 10.65 -3.24 -5.94
C LEU A 556 9.88 -2.59 -7.08
N ALA A 557 8.63 -2.21 -6.84
CA ALA A 557 7.83 -1.48 -7.84
C ALA A 557 8.48 -0.15 -8.22
N GLY A 558 8.98 0.62 -7.23
CA GLY A 558 9.69 1.88 -7.46
C GLY A 558 11.01 1.68 -8.20
N LEU A 559 11.82 0.70 -7.78
CA LEU A 559 13.07 0.32 -8.48
C LEU A 559 12.80 -0.09 -9.93
N HIS A 560 11.74 -0.86 -10.16
CA HIS A 560 11.33 -1.29 -11.50
C HIS A 560 10.90 -0.14 -12.39
N GLN A 561 10.13 0.81 -11.84
CA GLN A 561 9.77 2.03 -12.56
C GLN A 561 10.99 2.85 -12.94
N LEU A 562 11.96 3.02 -12.03
CA LEU A 562 13.22 3.72 -12.30
C LEU A 562 14.03 2.97 -13.36
N ARG A 563 14.18 1.64 -13.25
CA ARG A 563 14.81 0.80 -14.27
C ARG A 563 14.15 0.97 -15.64
N GLY A 564 12.83 1.02 -15.70
CA GLY A 564 12.05 1.18 -16.92
C GLY A 564 12.17 2.55 -17.61
N ARG A 565 12.84 3.53 -16.98
CA ARG A 565 13.16 4.83 -17.59
C ARG A 565 14.32 4.76 -18.58
N VAL A 566 15.19 3.76 -18.48
CA VAL A 566 16.26 3.48 -19.44
C VAL A 566 15.89 2.30 -20.34
N GLY A 567 16.59 2.10 -21.46
CA GLY A 567 16.31 1.00 -22.39
C GLY A 567 15.10 1.23 -23.30
N ARG A 568 14.88 2.48 -23.72
CA ARG A 568 13.84 2.85 -24.70
C ARG A 568 14.35 2.88 -26.15
N GLY A 569 15.67 2.95 -26.35
CA GLY A 569 16.31 2.86 -27.66
C GLY A 569 16.79 1.45 -28.00
N ILE A 570 17.51 1.34 -29.12
CA ILE A 570 18.17 0.11 -29.59
C ILE A 570 19.44 -0.20 -28.77
N SER A 571 19.99 0.82 -28.10
CA SER A 571 21.23 0.71 -27.34
C SER A 571 21.06 -0.11 -26.05
N LYS A 572 22.05 -0.96 -25.77
CA LYS A 572 22.10 -1.74 -24.52
C LYS A 572 22.13 -0.80 -23.32
N SER A 573 21.22 -1.03 -22.38
CA SER A 573 21.03 -0.18 -21.21
C SER A 573 21.33 -0.93 -19.91
N TYR A 574 21.71 -0.17 -18.88
CA TYR A 574 22.23 -0.69 -17.62
C TYR A 574 21.56 -0.01 -16.42
N CYS A 575 21.32 -0.78 -15.37
CA CYS A 575 20.78 -0.30 -14.10
C CYS A 575 21.68 -0.75 -12.95
N LEU A 576 22.24 0.19 -12.19
CA LEU A 576 23.13 -0.06 -11.07
C LEU A 576 22.42 0.30 -9.77
N LEU A 577 22.25 -0.68 -8.90
CA LEU A 577 21.60 -0.54 -7.60
C LEU A 577 22.68 -0.47 -6.52
N PHE A 578 22.98 0.72 -6.03
CA PHE A 578 24.01 0.91 -5.00
C PHE A 578 23.41 0.63 -3.64
N THR A 579 24.13 -0.15 -2.82
CA THR A 579 23.65 -0.53 -1.49
C THR A 579 24.78 -0.63 -0.49
N ASN A 580 24.48 -0.33 0.76
CA ASN A 580 25.38 -0.54 1.90
C ASN A 580 24.97 -1.78 2.72
N VAL A 581 23.97 -2.53 2.25
CA VAL A 581 23.48 -3.74 2.91
C VAL A 581 24.07 -4.97 2.23
N HIS A 582 24.63 -5.88 3.02
CA HIS A 582 25.29 -7.10 2.51
C HIS A 582 24.45 -8.38 2.71
N SER A 583 23.41 -8.36 3.55
CA SER A 583 22.58 -9.54 3.85
C SER A 583 21.17 -9.18 4.32
N GLY A 584 20.31 -10.18 4.50
CA GLY A 584 18.94 -10.02 5.01
C GLY A 584 17.88 -9.78 3.93
N LYS A 585 16.66 -9.40 4.37
CA LYS A 585 15.49 -9.24 3.50
C LYS A 585 15.71 -8.18 2.42
N ALA A 586 16.30 -7.04 2.77
CA ALA A 586 16.56 -5.95 1.84
C ALA A 586 17.54 -6.35 0.71
N TYR A 587 18.62 -7.07 1.04
CA TYR A 587 19.56 -7.57 0.04
C TYR A 587 18.93 -8.62 -0.88
N THR A 588 18.14 -9.54 -0.32
CA THR A 588 17.40 -10.56 -1.08
C THR A 588 16.46 -9.91 -2.11
N ARG A 589 15.81 -8.80 -1.72
CA ARG A 589 14.96 -8.00 -2.60
C ARG A 589 15.75 -7.38 -3.76
N LEU A 590 16.89 -6.75 -3.49
CA LEU A 590 17.77 -6.21 -4.54
C LEU A 590 18.28 -7.31 -5.49
N LYS A 591 18.58 -8.50 -4.97
CA LYS A 591 18.96 -9.66 -5.79
C LYS A 591 17.82 -10.21 -6.64
N ALA A 592 16.57 -10.12 -6.17
CA ALA A 592 15.41 -10.43 -6.99
C ALA A 592 15.27 -9.45 -8.17
N MET A 593 15.53 -8.17 -7.94
CA MET A 593 15.54 -7.11 -8.97
C MET A 593 16.60 -7.34 -10.05
N GLU A 594 17.76 -7.89 -9.68
CA GLU A 594 18.85 -8.25 -10.62
C GLU A 594 18.45 -9.36 -11.59
N LYS A 595 17.69 -10.36 -11.13
CA LYS A 595 17.32 -11.54 -11.92
C LYS A 595 16.01 -11.39 -12.70
N THR A 596 15.10 -10.56 -12.21
CA THR A 596 13.71 -10.53 -12.69
C THR A 596 13.45 -9.28 -13.54
N TYR A 597 12.93 -9.48 -14.75
CA TYR A 597 12.68 -8.38 -15.70
C TYR A 597 11.22 -7.93 -15.73
N SER A 598 10.29 -8.83 -15.38
CA SER A 598 8.86 -8.55 -15.36
C SER A 598 8.50 -7.72 -14.13
N GLY A 599 7.84 -6.58 -14.33
CA GLY A 599 7.31 -5.78 -13.23
C GLY A 599 6.28 -6.53 -12.39
N PHE A 600 5.48 -7.40 -13.01
CA PHE A 600 4.46 -8.21 -12.32
C PHE A 600 5.08 -9.27 -11.41
N GLU A 601 6.10 -9.98 -11.87
CA GLU A 601 6.81 -10.96 -11.04
C GLU A 601 7.49 -10.27 -9.85
N LEU A 602 8.06 -9.08 -10.09
CA LEU A 602 8.66 -8.28 -9.03
C LEU A 602 7.65 -7.80 -8.00
N SER A 603 6.45 -7.40 -8.40
CA SER A 603 5.43 -6.94 -7.46
C SER A 603 4.87 -8.08 -6.60
N GLU A 604 4.73 -9.30 -7.16
CA GLU A 604 4.40 -10.50 -6.39
C GLU A 604 5.50 -10.89 -5.40
N LEU A 605 6.77 -10.79 -5.80
CA LEU A 605 7.91 -11.02 -4.90
C LEU A 605 7.96 -9.96 -3.80
N ASP A 606 7.68 -8.70 -4.10
CA ASP A 606 7.65 -7.63 -3.09
C ASP A 606 6.55 -7.87 -2.05
N LEU A 607 5.37 -8.29 -2.50
CA LEU A 607 4.24 -8.66 -1.65
C LEU A 607 4.62 -9.76 -0.65
N LYS A 608 5.26 -10.82 -1.15
CA LYS A 608 5.74 -11.95 -0.33
C LYS A 608 6.83 -11.54 0.66
N LEU A 609 7.75 -10.66 0.25
CA LEU A 609 8.93 -10.29 1.05
C LEU A 609 8.65 -9.22 2.11
N ARG A 610 7.75 -8.27 1.84
CA ARG A 610 7.44 -7.13 2.72
C ARG A 610 6.35 -7.41 3.77
N GLY A 611 5.51 -8.41 3.56
CA GLY A 611 4.37 -8.65 4.44
C GLY A 611 3.28 -7.57 4.27
N PRO A 612 2.12 -7.74 4.92
CA PRO A 612 0.88 -7.03 4.56
C PRO A 612 0.86 -5.51 4.75
N GLY A 613 1.74 -4.92 5.55
CA GLY A 613 1.63 -3.52 5.99
C GLY A 613 2.50 -2.47 5.28
N GLU A 614 3.42 -2.85 4.38
CA GLU A 614 4.46 -1.92 3.86
C GLU A 614 4.55 -1.84 2.32
N ILE A 615 3.62 -2.46 1.60
CA ILE A 615 3.68 -2.55 0.13
C ILE A 615 3.44 -1.19 -0.51
N PHE A 616 2.56 -0.43 0.10
CA PHE A 616 2.27 0.95 -0.23
C PHE A 616 2.72 1.73 0.99
N GLY A 617 3.83 2.46 0.89
CA GLY A 617 4.32 3.29 1.99
C GLY A 617 3.20 4.17 2.56
N THR A 618 3.35 4.61 3.80
CA THR A 618 2.41 5.52 4.45
C THR A 618 2.04 6.65 3.48
N ALA A 619 0.76 6.66 3.06
CA ALA A 619 0.12 7.68 2.22
C ALA A 619 0.08 7.54 0.68
N GLN A 620 0.15 6.34 0.07
CA GLN A 620 -0.40 6.23 -1.30
C GLN A 620 -1.94 6.27 -1.27
N SER A 621 -2.49 7.43 -1.62
CA SER A 621 -3.94 7.64 -1.68
C SER A 621 -4.60 6.67 -2.68
N GLY A 622 -5.37 5.70 -2.19
CA GLY A 622 -6.23 4.85 -3.02
C GLY A 622 -6.26 3.36 -2.70
N PHE A 623 -5.31 2.81 -1.94
CA PHE A 623 -5.34 1.40 -1.51
C PHE A 623 -5.95 1.26 -0.11
N PRO A 624 -6.83 0.27 0.12
CA PRO A 624 -7.36 0.01 1.46
C PRO A 624 -6.26 -0.58 2.35
N GLU A 625 -6.09 0.01 3.54
CA GLU A 625 -5.24 -0.53 4.58
C GLU A 625 -5.94 -1.73 5.24
N LEU A 626 -5.35 -2.92 5.11
CA LEU A 626 -5.85 -4.13 5.76
C LEU A 626 -5.36 -4.16 7.21
N LYS A 627 -6.28 -4.23 8.17
CA LYS A 627 -5.97 -4.30 9.60
C LYS A 627 -5.65 -5.71 10.07
N ILE A 628 -6.33 -6.71 9.49
CA ILE A 628 -6.27 -8.11 9.95
C ILE A 628 -5.81 -9.02 8.82
N ALA A 629 -6.40 -8.87 7.64
CA ALA A 629 -6.11 -9.68 6.48
C ALA A 629 -4.73 -9.37 5.89
N SER A 630 -4.21 -10.33 5.13
CA SER A 630 -2.96 -10.16 4.40
C SER A 630 -3.18 -10.30 2.91
N TRP A 631 -2.61 -9.38 2.14
CA TRP A 631 -2.55 -9.47 0.68
C TRP A 631 -1.87 -10.75 0.18
N ASN A 632 -1.03 -11.38 1.01
CA ASN A 632 -0.36 -12.65 0.69
C ASN A 632 -1.28 -13.87 0.75
N ASN A 633 -2.46 -13.78 1.37
CA ASN A 633 -3.38 -14.90 1.47
C ASN A 633 -4.34 -14.94 0.27
N TYR A 634 -3.80 -15.41 -0.87
CA TYR A 634 -4.53 -15.49 -2.14
C TYR A 634 -5.77 -16.37 -2.08
N GLU A 635 -5.74 -17.45 -1.30
CA GLU A 635 -6.87 -18.36 -1.15
C GLU A 635 -8.03 -17.67 -0.43
N LEU A 636 -7.73 -16.94 0.65
CA LEU A 636 -8.73 -16.19 1.40
C LEU A 636 -9.36 -15.06 0.57
N ILE A 637 -8.55 -14.34 -0.22
CA ILE A 637 -9.05 -13.30 -1.15
C ILE A 637 -10.00 -13.93 -2.17
N LYS A 638 -9.61 -15.05 -2.80
CA LYS A 638 -10.44 -15.75 -3.78
C LYS A 638 -11.75 -16.26 -3.17
N ALA A 639 -11.70 -16.84 -1.97
CA ALA A 639 -12.87 -17.31 -1.24
C ALA A 639 -13.82 -16.15 -0.89
N SER A 640 -13.28 -15.05 -0.38
CA SER A 640 -14.05 -13.84 -0.03
C SER A 640 -14.74 -13.25 -1.26
N ARG A 641 -14.06 -13.22 -2.41
CA ARG A 641 -14.63 -12.73 -3.67
C ARG A 641 -15.77 -13.61 -4.19
N GLN A 642 -15.63 -14.93 -4.12
CA GLN A 642 -16.71 -15.85 -4.51
C GLN A 642 -17.93 -15.64 -3.62
N ALA A 643 -17.73 -15.53 -2.30
CA ALA A 643 -18.82 -15.22 -1.36
C ALA A 643 -19.46 -13.86 -1.67
N ALA A 644 -18.66 -12.82 -1.99
CA ALA A 644 -19.16 -11.51 -2.36
C ALA A 644 -20.04 -11.54 -3.62
N GLN A 645 -19.65 -12.32 -4.63
CA GLN A 645 -20.43 -12.51 -5.87
C GLN A 645 -21.76 -13.21 -5.59
N GLU A 646 -21.77 -14.26 -4.77
CA GLU A 646 -22.98 -14.98 -4.37
C GLU A 646 -23.95 -14.07 -3.60
N ILE A 647 -23.44 -13.25 -2.67
CA ILE A 647 -24.22 -12.29 -1.89
C ILE A 647 -24.76 -11.16 -2.79
N SER A 648 -23.91 -10.59 -3.63
CA SER A 648 -24.25 -9.45 -4.49
C SER A 648 -25.34 -9.80 -5.52
N ALA A 649 -25.39 -11.05 -5.98
CA ALA A 649 -26.45 -11.53 -6.88
C ALA A 649 -27.85 -11.49 -6.25
N ASN A 650 -27.97 -11.54 -4.92
CA ASN A 650 -29.24 -11.56 -4.19
C ASN A 650 -29.25 -10.59 -2.99
N LEU A 651 -28.84 -9.33 -3.20
CA LEU A 651 -28.74 -8.31 -2.13
C LEU A 651 -30.00 -8.16 -1.27
N THR A 652 -31.20 -8.38 -1.83
CA THR A 652 -32.48 -8.29 -1.10
C THR A 652 -32.61 -9.34 0.01
N LYS A 653 -31.93 -10.49 -0.12
CA LYS A 653 -31.91 -11.55 0.91
C LYS A 653 -30.92 -11.26 2.05
N PHE A 654 -30.08 -10.22 1.93
CA PHE A 654 -29.03 -9.92 2.88
C PHE A 654 -29.10 -8.46 3.39
N PRO A 655 -30.10 -8.12 4.24
CA PRO A 655 -30.32 -6.76 4.73
C PRO A 655 -29.11 -6.14 5.44
N TRP A 656 -28.29 -6.97 6.11
CA TRP A 656 -27.08 -6.53 6.79
C TRP A 656 -26.07 -5.86 5.84
N VAL A 657 -26.05 -6.23 4.55
CA VAL A 657 -25.19 -5.60 3.54
C VAL A 657 -25.57 -4.14 3.37
N LYS A 658 -26.86 -3.81 3.42
CA LYS A 658 -27.30 -2.42 3.32
C LYS A 658 -26.80 -1.60 4.51
N ASN A 659 -27.04 -2.11 5.72
CA ASN A 659 -26.75 -1.41 6.97
C ASN A 659 -25.24 -1.29 7.24
N ARG A 660 -24.45 -2.35 6.98
CA ARG A 660 -23.00 -2.37 7.28
C ARG A 660 -22.15 -1.83 6.14
N ILE A 661 -22.59 -1.99 4.90
CA ILE A 661 -21.78 -1.70 3.71
C ILE A 661 -22.32 -0.50 2.94
N ILE A 662 -23.59 -0.51 2.53
CA ILE A 662 -24.13 0.52 1.62
C ILE A 662 -24.21 1.90 2.30
N ASP A 663 -24.68 1.96 3.55
CA ASP A 663 -24.81 3.25 4.25
C ASP A 663 -23.43 3.88 4.55
N ASN A 664 -22.39 3.07 4.66
CA ASN A 664 -20.99 3.48 4.82
C ASN A 664 -20.27 3.82 3.49
N ILE A 665 -20.87 3.59 2.31
CA ILE A 665 -20.29 3.95 0.99
C ILE A 665 -20.49 5.44 0.66
N LYS A 666 -21.26 6.19 1.46
CA LYS A 666 -21.53 7.63 1.24
C LYS A 666 -20.34 8.57 1.55
N GLN A 667 -19.25 8.04 2.13
CA GLN A 667 -17.96 8.71 2.25
C GLN A 667 -17.01 8.22 1.15
#